data_AF-D2B5T7-F1
#
_entry.id   AF-D2B5T7-F1
#
_cell.length_a   1.000
_cell.length_b   1.000
_cell.length_c   1.000
_cell.angle_alpha   90.00
_cell.angle_beta   90.00
_cell.angle_gamma   90.00
#
_symmetry.space_group_name_H-M   'P 1'
#
loop_
_entity.id
_entity.type
_entity.pdbx_description
1 polymer ?
#
loop_
_entity_poly.entity_id
_entity_poly.type
_entity_poly.pdbx_seq_one_letter_code
_entity_poly.pdbx_strand_id
1 'polypeptide(L)'
;MEDAPVLGLYDSLLTSQLARRVAFWRTSGHLVEVSQVDGEEVAHLLGRFIGESAARAMAALKNTDEQVELANQLLARLANPEHIEDGPTRLLSVIKDAPGTLPPKRPLTSLSEATLLTNAREDPNLAHELATELASADRVDLLCAFVKWSGLRVLEKQLDELRDRGVSLRVITTTYMGATERRALDRLVNDFGAEVRISYEQNSTRLHAKAWLLRRRTGFDTAYIGSSNLSRAALLDGLEWNVRLSSVTTPRLLDKFEGTFDSYWNRQQFEAYDPATDSERLDEALSRSTSGERIFDIPALVPHPFPHQREMLGDLDVERTVHDRHRNLLVAATGTGKTVVAAFDYRNLQERLGRQPSLLFVAHRKEILQQALRTYRQVLAAPDFGELHVGDDQSRHWRHVFASVQSLNSRGIDIFAADQFNVVVIDEFHHASAVTYRRIIDYLKPKELLGLTATPERADGTWVQDEFFDRHITSELRLWDALDADLLCPFHYFGINDETDLSHVAWSRGAYLGRELDEALAGDSDRARLVFNALLDKVSDLQAVRGLGFCVSVRHAHFMAEFFTKAGLKSLAVDGSTDPAERRAALLALRDGKVTFLFAVDLFNEGLDIPDVNTLLLLRPTESATVFLQQLGRGLRRTPNKDVLTVLDFVGQHRKEYRFGNRFHALTGFTRGRLKQEVDKDFPLLPPGCQIVLDRVTKDRLIAELQVQLGATVSTLTQEIRSCAETSLIDYLEASGRDIHDVYRNRRYWTSLLRRAGIIKNDASPMEEMLGRRVRALLHVDDQQRAEAYVRLLRPDGPLYAQCSPRDQAFVRMLFFSFWRDGGGFATYDEALAQLRAESALRKEIRQVITYGAERPRHVAKSLPEPLSQVPLAVNARYSADEILAALGWAALGGAMTSTMREGVAWIPATQCDALFVTLQKNEKEFSPQTMYRDFALTPNLFHWESQHRTSAQSTTGRRYQYHERDGSHVLLFTRERKEDENRHPEPFVFHGTARYVEHRGEKPMAVTWRLDEEMPADLFRRAAIAG
;
A
#
# COMPACT_ATOMS: atom_id res chain seq x y z
N MET A 1 27.41 31.91 -23.61
CA MET A 1 26.31 31.34 -24.42
C MET A 1 24.94 31.67 -23.80
N GLU A 2 24.78 32.80 -23.07
CA GLU A 2 23.61 33.05 -22.21
C GLU A 2 22.50 33.95 -22.81
N ASP A 3 22.70 34.54 -24.00
CA ASP A 3 21.72 35.45 -24.60
C ASP A 3 20.93 34.86 -25.79
N ALA A 4 21.11 33.58 -26.11
CA ALA A 4 20.30 32.92 -27.12
C ALA A 4 18.84 32.78 -26.61
N PRO A 5 17.83 33.23 -27.36
CA PRO A 5 16.43 33.01 -26.97
C PRO A 5 16.09 31.52 -27.01
N VAL A 6 15.25 31.07 -26.07
CA VAL A 6 14.58 29.77 -26.21
C VAL A 6 13.53 29.93 -27.31
N LEU A 7 13.69 29.25 -28.44
CA LEU A 7 12.76 29.39 -29.55
C LEU A 7 11.41 28.75 -29.19
N GLY A 8 10.31 29.49 -29.33
CA GLY A 8 8.98 29.03 -28.96
C GLY A 8 7.95 30.16 -28.84
N LEU A 9 6.76 29.82 -28.37
CA LEU A 9 5.70 30.78 -28.06
C LEU A 9 5.90 31.37 -26.66
N TYR A 10 5.69 32.67 -26.54
CA TYR A 10 5.76 33.39 -25.27
C TYR A 10 4.41 34.05 -25.00
N ASP A 11 3.89 33.85 -23.78
CA ASP A 11 2.71 34.53 -23.26
C ASP A 11 3.08 35.23 -21.95
N SER A 12 3.88 36.29 -22.07
CA SER A 12 4.47 36.98 -20.92
C SER A 12 4.37 38.49 -21.07
N LEU A 13 4.06 39.17 -19.96
CA LEU A 13 4.05 40.64 -19.91
C LEU A 13 5.44 41.19 -20.27
N LEU A 14 5.48 42.13 -21.22
CA LEU A 14 6.72 42.76 -21.65
C LEU A 14 7.28 43.69 -20.57
N THR A 15 8.14 43.16 -19.70
CA THR A 15 8.84 43.95 -18.67
C THR A 15 10.03 44.72 -19.25
N SER A 16 10.52 45.75 -18.56
CA SER A 16 11.72 46.50 -18.99
C SER A 16 12.99 45.63 -19.12
N GLN A 17 13.05 44.50 -18.41
CA GLN A 17 14.14 43.54 -18.57
C GLN A 17 13.95 42.68 -19.82
N LEU A 18 12.73 42.16 -20.06
CA LEU A 18 12.42 41.38 -21.24
C LEU A 18 12.49 42.21 -22.52
N ALA A 19 12.05 43.47 -22.49
CA ALA A 19 12.16 44.42 -23.61
C ALA A 19 13.61 44.62 -24.07
N ARG A 20 14.56 44.69 -23.13
CA ARG A 20 16.00 44.75 -23.45
C ARG A 20 16.51 43.48 -24.13
N ARG A 21 16.06 42.30 -23.67
CA ARG A 21 16.40 41.01 -24.29
C ARG A 21 15.78 40.88 -25.68
N VAL A 22 14.52 41.26 -25.84
CA VAL A 22 13.82 41.29 -27.14
C VAL A 22 14.55 42.18 -28.15
N ALA A 23 15.01 43.36 -27.72
CA ALA A 23 15.81 44.24 -28.57
C ALA A 23 17.11 43.56 -29.03
N PHE A 24 17.82 42.89 -28.12
CA PHE A 24 19.02 42.12 -28.43
C PHE A 24 18.75 40.92 -29.35
N TRP A 25 17.63 40.21 -29.16
CA TRP A 25 17.26 39.06 -30.00
C TRP A 25 16.96 39.49 -31.43
N ARG A 26 16.25 40.61 -31.61
CA ARG A 26 16.00 41.22 -32.92
C ARG A 26 17.30 41.61 -33.63
N THR A 27 18.25 42.24 -32.93
CA THR A 27 19.55 42.60 -33.51
C THR A 27 20.42 41.38 -33.81
N SER A 28 20.20 40.27 -33.10
CA SER A 28 20.88 38.98 -33.33
C SER A 28 20.22 38.12 -34.41
N GLY A 29 19.28 38.67 -35.19
CA GLY A 29 18.65 38.00 -36.34
C GLY A 29 17.43 37.13 -36.03
N HIS A 30 16.90 37.18 -34.80
CA HIS A 30 15.69 36.44 -34.44
C HIS A 30 14.42 37.24 -34.76
N LEU A 31 13.39 36.57 -35.27
CA LEU A 31 12.06 37.15 -35.44
C LEU A 31 11.35 37.18 -34.08
N VAL A 32 10.93 38.37 -33.63
CA VAL A 32 10.23 38.54 -32.34
C VAL A 32 8.94 39.34 -32.54
N GLU A 33 7.81 38.68 -32.31
CA GLU A 33 6.46 39.24 -32.37
C GLU A 33 6.04 39.76 -30.99
N VAL A 34 5.40 40.94 -30.97
CA VAL A 34 4.86 41.56 -29.74
C VAL A 34 3.53 42.21 -30.11
N SER A 35 2.47 41.89 -29.38
CA SER A 35 1.13 42.46 -29.56
C SER A 35 0.71 43.33 -28.36
N GLN A 36 -0.32 44.16 -28.55
CA GLN A 36 -1.02 44.83 -27.45
C GLN A 36 -2.04 43.88 -26.84
N VAL A 37 -2.19 43.96 -25.52
CA VAL A 37 -3.18 43.16 -24.76
C VAL A 37 -4.56 43.80 -24.88
N ASP A 38 -5.60 42.99 -25.05
CA ASP A 38 -6.98 43.47 -25.11
C ASP A 38 -7.43 44.10 -23.76
N GLY A 39 -8.22 45.16 -23.80
CA GLY A 39 -8.64 45.93 -22.64
C GLY A 39 -9.35 45.09 -21.57
N GLU A 40 -10.10 44.06 -21.98
CA GLU A 40 -10.78 43.12 -21.08
C GLU A 40 -9.80 42.14 -20.37
N GLU A 41 -8.59 41.94 -20.91
CA GLU A 41 -7.56 41.04 -20.39
C GLU A 41 -6.48 41.75 -19.57
N VAL A 42 -6.28 43.07 -19.76
CA VAL A 42 -5.24 43.87 -19.09
C VAL A 42 -5.29 43.72 -17.57
N ALA A 43 -6.47 43.85 -16.97
CA ALA A 43 -6.63 43.76 -15.51
C ALA A 43 -6.23 42.36 -14.98
N HIS A 44 -6.56 41.30 -15.71
CA HIS A 44 -6.24 39.93 -15.33
C HIS A 44 -4.73 39.66 -15.42
N LEU A 45 -4.10 40.05 -16.53
CA LEU A 45 -2.66 39.86 -16.75
C LEU A 45 -1.81 40.65 -15.74
N LEU A 46 -2.16 41.91 -15.47
CA LEU A 46 -1.48 42.71 -14.46
C LEU A 46 -1.71 42.17 -13.04
N GLY A 47 -2.95 41.78 -12.72
CA GLY A 47 -3.30 41.16 -11.44
C GLY A 47 -2.51 39.89 -11.18
N ARG A 48 -2.40 38.99 -12.17
CA ARG A 48 -1.59 37.77 -12.09
C ARG A 48 -0.12 38.08 -11.88
N PHE A 49 0.45 39.01 -12.65
CA PHE A 49 1.87 39.38 -12.52
C PHE A 49 2.21 39.97 -11.14
N ILE A 50 1.34 40.84 -10.61
CA ILE A 50 1.48 41.41 -9.26
C ILE A 50 1.31 40.31 -8.21
N GLY A 51 0.31 39.45 -8.35
CA GLY A 51 0.04 38.34 -7.44
C GLY A 51 1.21 37.35 -7.34
N GLU A 52 1.77 36.90 -8.47
CA GLU A 52 2.96 36.03 -8.52
C GLU A 52 4.19 36.70 -7.88
N SER A 53 4.33 38.01 -8.04
CA SER A 53 5.42 38.78 -7.44
C SER A 53 5.25 38.94 -5.92
N ALA A 54 4.03 39.21 -5.45
CA ALA A 54 3.69 39.27 -4.04
C ALA A 54 3.87 37.90 -3.36
N ALA A 55 3.45 36.81 -4.00
CA ALA A 55 3.65 35.44 -3.52
C ALA A 55 5.14 35.10 -3.35
N ARG A 56 5.98 35.45 -4.32
CA ARG A 56 7.45 35.29 -4.21
C ARG A 56 8.06 36.11 -3.07
N ALA A 57 7.58 37.34 -2.86
CA ALA A 57 8.05 38.17 -1.77
C ALA A 57 7.67 37.58 -0.40
N MET A 58 6.43 37.11 -0.25
CA MET A 58 5.97 36.44 0.97
C MET A 58 6.76 35.14 1.23
N ALA A 59 6.99 34.31 0.21
CA ALA A 59 7.75 33.07 0.33
C ALA A 59 9.24 33.27 0.69
N ALA A 60 9.79 34.46 0.47
CA ALA A 60 11.16 34.81 0.85
C ALA A 60 11.32 35.17 2.34
N LEU A 61 10.22 35.54 3.01
CA LEU A 61 10.19 35.84 4.43
C LEU A 61 10.24 34.56 5.26
N LYS A 62 10.91 34.62 6.41
CA LYS A 62 11.13 33.44 7.27
C LYS A 62 10.02 33.24 8.29
N ASN A 63 9.38 34.33 8.73
CA ASN A 63 8.35 34.29 9.76
C ASN A 63 6.96 34.55 9.15
N THR A 64 5.95 33.87 9.68
CA THR A 64 4.56 33.99 9.27
C THR A 64 3.99 35.36 9.62
N ASP A 65 4.37 35.94 10.76
CA ASP A 65 3.86 37.27 11.17
C ASP A 65 4.33 38.36 10.20
N GLU A 66 5.57 38.28 9.71
CA GLU A 66 6.11 39.19 8.69
C GLU A 66 5.36 39.04 7.36
N GLN A 67 4.89 37.82 7.04
CA GLN A 67 4.06 37.59 5.84
C GLN A 67 2.68 38.22 5.98
N VAL A 68 2.04 38.10 7.15
CA VAL A 68 0.73 38.71 7.43
C VAL A 68 0.84 40.23 7.43
N GLU A 69 1.91 40.79 8.03
CA GLU A 69 2.15 42.23 8.01
C GLU A 69 2.32 42.76 6.58
N LEU A 70 3.13 42.09 5.75
CA LEU A 70 3.31 42.44 4.34
C LEU A 70 1.98 42.36 3.57
N ALA A 71 1.17 41.33 3.82
CA ALA A 71 -0.14 41.19 3.18
C ALA A 71 -1.09 42.34 3.57
N ASN A 72 -1.18 42.70 4.85
CA ASN A 72 -1.98 43.82 5.33
C ASN A 72 -1.50 45.17 4.77
N GLN A 73 -0.18 45.37 4.63
CA GLN A 73 0.38 46.56 3.97
C GLN A 73 0.00 46.65 2.49
N LEU A 74 -0.04 45.51 1.78
CA LEU A 74 -0.49 45.45 0.39
C LEU A 74 -2.00 45.73 0.27
N LEU A 75 -2.83 45.15 1.14
CA LEU A 75 -4.27 45.40 1.18
C LEU A 75 -4.61 46.89 1.39
N ALA A 76 -3.91 47.54 2.34
CA ALA A 76 -4.07 48.97 2.59
C ALA A 76 -3.74 49.82 1.35
N ARG A 77 -2.72 49.45 0.58
CA ARG A 77 -2.35 50.14 -0.68
C ARG A 77 -3.34 49.90 -1.81
N LEU A 78 -4.04 48.76 -1.79
CA LEU A 78 -5.13 48.44 -2.72
C LEU A 78 -6.47 49.06 -2.28
N ALA A 79 -6.50 49.81 -1.18
CA ALA A 79 -7.72 50.35 -0.58
C ALA A 79 -8.79 49.28 -0.26
N ASN A 80 -8.35 48.06 0.06
CA ASN A 80 -9.24 47.00 0.53
C ASN A 80 -9.51 47.23 2.05
N PRO A 81 -10.78 47.33 2.50
CA PRO A 81 -11.12 47.56 3.90
C PRO A 81 -10.88 46.34 4.81
N GLU A 82 -10.62 45.17 4.25
CA GLU A 82 -10.36 43.94 5.02
C GLU A 82 -8.98 43.97 5.68
N HIS A 83 -8.92 43.38 6.88
CA HIS A 83 -7.69 43.21 7.66
C HIS A 83 -7.53 41.74 8.06
N ILE A 84 -6.34 41.19 7.84
CA ILE A 84 -6.00 39.83 8.25
C ILE A 84 -5.59 39.88 9.73
N GLU A 85 -6.30 39.12 10.57
CA GLU A 85 -6.01 38.95 12.00
C GLU A 85 -4.61 38.35 12.26
N ASP A 86 -4.13 38.48 13.51
CA ASP A 86 -2.84 37.94 13.93
C ASP A 86 -2.78 36.40 13.76
N GLY A 87 -1.81 35.95 12.95
CA GLY A 87 -1.63 34.56 12.54
C GLY A 87 -2.60 34.08 11.44
N PRO A 88 -2.18 33.18 10.53
CA PRO A 88 -3.05 32.70 9.47
C PRO A 88 -4.05 31.67 10.04
N THR A 89 -5.22 32.14 10.43
CA THR A 89 -6.36 31.30 10.81
C THR A 89 -7.34 31.19 9.64
N ARG A 90 -8.03 30.05 9.52
CA ARG A 90 -9.03 29.80 8.48
C ARG A 90 -10.35 29.45 9.13
N LEU A 91 -11.45 30.08 8.70
CA LEU A 91 -12.80 29.67 9.07
C LEU A 91 -13.16 28.38 8.31
N LEU A 92 -13.36 27.27 9.04
CA LEU A 92 -13.54 25.95 8.41
C LEU A 92 -15.00 25.52 8.29
N SER A 93 -15.84 25.84 9.27
CA SER A 93 -17.26 25.50 9.28
C SER A 93 -18.04 26.39 10.25
N VAL A 94 -19.34 26.52 10.01
CA VAL A 94 -20.30 27.15 10.93
C VAL A 94 -21.46 26.17 11.08
N ILE A 95 -21.71 25.72 12.31
CA ILE A 95 -22.83 24.84 12.63
C ILE A 95 -23.64 25.44 13.78
N LYS A 96 -24.93 25.10 13.83
CA LYS A 96 -25.77 25.43 14.98
C LYS A 96 -25.45 24.48 16.12
N ASP A 97 -25.16 25.02 17.30
CA ASP A 97 -24.89 24.21 18.48
C ASP A 97 -26.19 23.54 18.95
N ALA A 98 -26.28 22.23 18.72
CA ALA A 98 -27.38 21.39 19.18
C ALA A 98 -26.83 19.99 19.51
N PRO A 99 -27.36 19.31 20.55
CA PRO A 99 -26.86 18.00 20.98
C PRO A 99 -26.83 16.99 19.84
N GLY A 100 -25.65 16.42 19.56
CA GLY A 100 -25.45 15.43 18.48
C GLY A 100 -25.11 16.02 17.11
N THR A 101 -25.04 17.35 16.96
CA THR A 101 -24.65 17.98 15.69
C THR A 101 -23.13 17.91 15.52
N LEU A 102 -22.68 17.18 14.52
CA LEU A 102 -21.28 17.13 14.12
C LEU A 102 -21.05 18.04 12.90
N PRO A 103 -19.90 18.74 12.81
CA PRO A 103 -19.57 19.50 11.61
C PRO A 103 -19.46 18.55 10.41
N PRO A 104 -19.85 18.99 9.20
CA PRO A 104 -19.70 18.18 8.00
C PRO A 104 -18.21 17.83 7.80
N LYS A 105 -17.94 16.57 7.44
CA LYS A 105 -16.58 16.15 7.07
C LYS A 105 -16.14 16.97 5.86
N ARG A 106 -14.92 17.53 5.93
CA ARG A 106 -14.34 18.31 4.83
C ARG A 106 -13.61 17.39 3.85
N PRO A 107 -13.59 17.72 2.54
CA PRO A 107 -12.71 17.07 1.58
C PRO A 107 -11.24 17.20 1.97
N LEU A 108 -10.41 16.25 1.51
CA LEU A 108 -8.97 16.29 1.76
C LEU A 108 -8.34 17.43 0.97
N THR A 109 -8.87 17.70 -0.22
CA THR A 109 -8.54 18.89 -1.00
C THR A 109 -9.28 20.12 -0.48
N SER A 110 -8.56 21.24 -0.28
CA SER A 110 -9.17 22.50 0.17
C SER A 110 -10.27 22.96 -0.82
N LEU A 111 -11.40 23.45 -0.29
CA LEU A 111 -12.50 24.00 -1.10
C LEU A 111 -12.07 25.13 -2.05
N SER A 112 -10.98 25.82 -1.72
CA SER A 112 -10.46 26.93 -2.52
C SER A 112 -9.50 26.51 -3.64
N GLU A 113 -8.99 25.28 -3.63
CA GLU A 113 -7.92 24.85 -4.55
C GLU A 113 -8.44 24.14 -5.80
N ALA A 114 -7.76 24.32 -6.94
CA ALA A 114 -7.95 23.47 -8.11
C ALA A 114 -6.88 22.36 -8.11
N THR A 115 -7.27 21.12 -8.43
CA THR A 115 -6.34 19.99 -8.46
C THR A 115 -6.68 19.02 -9.60
N LEU A 116 -5.68 18.32 -10.10
CA LEU A 116 -5.87 17.12 -10.91
C LEU A 116 -5.96 15.92 -9.96
N LEU A 117 -6.90 15.02 -10.21
CA LEU A 117 -7.08 13.77 -9.49
C LEU A 117 -6.95 12.64 -10.51
N THR A 118 -6.03 11.71 -10.24
CA THR A 118 -5.67 10.63 -11.16
C THR A 118 -6.02 9.22 -10.64
N ASN A 119 -6.69 9.13 -9.49
CA ASN A 119 -6.87 7.88 -8.73
C ASN A 119 -5.54 7.18 -8.39
N ALA A 120 -4.43 7.92 -8.40
CA ALA A 120 -3.14 7.51 -7.87
C ALA A 120 -3.24 7.14 -6.38
N ARG A 121 -2.33 6.29 -5.89
CA ARG A 121 -2.28 5.86 -4.48
C ARG A 121 -2.18 7.02 -3.47
N GLU A 122 -1.62 8.14 -3.90
CA GLU A 122 -1.45 9.35 -3.09
C GLU A 122 -2.57 10.38 -3.29
N ASP A 123 -3.38 10.23 -4.35
CA ASP A 123 -4.52 11.11 -4.62
C ASP A 123 -5.73 10.62 -3.82
N PRO A 124 -6.54 11.52 -3.28
CA PRO A 124 -7.81 11.12 -2.72
C PRO A 124 -8.68 10.57 -3.84
N ASN A 125 -9.20 9.37 -3.62
CA ASN A 125 -10.11 8.72 -4.55
C ASN A 125 -11.31 9.63 -4.82
N LEU A 126 -11.72 9.75 -6.10
CA LEU A 126 -12.83 10.61 -6.50
C LEU A 126 -14.13 10.30 -5.72
N ALA A 127 -14.43 9.03 -5.46
CA ALA A 127 -15.57 8.63 -4.63
C ALA A 127 -15.49 9.17 -3.20
N HIS A 128 -14.29 9.17 -2.60
CA HIS A 128 -14.08 9.72 -1.25
C HIS A 128 -14.27 11.24 -1.24
N GLU A 129 -13.67 11.94 -2.20
CA GLU A 129 -13.85 13.40 -2.36
C GLU A 129 -15.32 13.73 -2.57
N LEU A 130 -15.99 13.10 -3.53
CA LEU A 130 -17.43 13.27 -3.76
C LEU A 130 -18.24 12.97 -2.51
N ALA A 131 -17.95 11.90 -1.77
CA ALA A 131 -18.67 11.58 -0.54
C ALA A 131 -18.59 12.69 0.52
N THR A 132 -17.41 13.30 0.70
CA THR A 132 -17.25 14.44 1.61
C THR A 132 -17.83 15.75 1.08
N GLU A 133 -17.78 15.95 -0.23
CA GLU A 133 -18.32 17.13 -0.90
C GLU A 133 -19.86 17.14 -0.84
N LEU A 134 -20.51 15.99 -1.08
CA LEU A 134 -21.96 15.80 -1.00
C LEU A 134 -22.51 16.12 0.40
N ALA A 135 -21.77 15.79 1.46
CA ALA A 135 -22.17 16.05 2.85
C ALA A 135 -22.34 17.55 3.17
N SER A 136 -21.75 18.45 2.36
CA SER A 136 -21.85 19.90 2.54
C SER A 136 -22.53 20.64 1.38
N ALA A 137 -22.94 19.93 0.32
CA ALA A 137 -23.59 20.53 -0.83
C ALA A 137 -25.04 20.96 -0.51
N ASP A 138 -25.46 22.08 -1.08
CA ASP A 138 -26.84 22.62 -1.04
C ASP A 138 -27.62 22.34 -2.33
N ARG A 139 -26.92 21.95 -3.41
CA ARG A 139 -27.46 21.45 -4.68
C ARG A 139 -26.39 20.66 -5.41
N VAL A 140 -26.79 19.60 -6.10
CA VAL A 140 -25.88 18.73 -6.85
C VAL A 140 -26.39 18.52 -8.26
N ASP A 141 -25.50 18.80 -9.21
CA ASP A 141 -25.76 18.65 -10.64
C ASP A 141 -24.77 17.63 -11.21
N LEU A 142 -25.30 16.50 -11.70
CA LEU A 142 -24.53 15.40 -12.27
C LEU A 142 -24.79 15.34 -13.77
N LEU A 143 -23.73 15.48 -14.56
CA LEU A 143 -23.74 15.20 -15.99
C LEU A 143 -22.89 13.97 -16.22
N CYS A 144 -23.48 12.88 -16.71
CA CYS A 144 -22.74 11.64 -16.88
C CYS A 144 -23.19 10.88 -18.11
N ALA A 145 -22.24 10.36 -18.89
CA ALA A 145 -22.57 9.59 -20.09
C ALA A 145 -23.17 8.22 -19.74
N PHE A 146 -22.69 7.58 -18.67
CA PHE A 146 -23.18 6.26 -18.23
C PHE A 146 -23.46 6.23 -16.74
N VAL A 147 -24.61 5.68 -16.35
CA VAL A 147 -24.96 5.47 -14.95
C VAL A 147 -25.07 3.98 -14.70
N LYS A 148 -24.13 3.42 -13.91
CA LYS A 148 -24.10 2.00 -13.56
C LYS A 148 -24.46 1.79 -12.11
N TRP A 149 -25.10 0.67 -11.83
CA TRP A 149 -25.45 0.28 -10.46
C TRP A 149 -24.22 0.19 -9.56
N SER A 150 -23.13 -0.36 -10.09
CA SER A 150 -21.87 -0.50 -9.35
C SER A 150 -21.30 0.83 -8.88
N GLY A 151 -21.49 1.92 -9.64
CA GLY A 151 -21.06 3.25 -9.22
C GLY A 151 -22.01 3.89 -8.22
N LEU A 152 -23.33 3.73 -8.44
CA LEU A 152 -24.36 4.26 -7.54
C LEU A 152 -24.19 3.74 -6.10
N ARG A 153 -23.87 2.44 -5.95
CA ARG A 153 -23.66 1.82 -4.64
C ARG A 153 -22.48 2.39 -3.84
N VAL A 154 -21.49 2.95 -4.52
CA VAL A 154 -20.34 3.56 -3.85
C VAL A 154 -20.76 4.80 -3.05
N LEU A 155 -21.77 5.54 -3.54
CA LEU A 155 -22.24 6.80 -2.95
C LEU A 155 -23.62 6.67 -2.28
N GLU A 156 -24.14 5.44 -2.11
CA GLU A 156 -25.49 5.14 -1.62
C GLU A 156 -25.81 5.88 -0.31
N LYS A 157 -24.93 5.76 0.69
CA LYS A 157 -25.10 6.42 1.98
C LYS A 157 -25.18 7.95 1.84
N GLN A 158 -24.34 8.55 1.00
CA GLN A 158 -24.28 10.00 0.84
C GLN A 158 -25.48 10.53 0.06
N LEU A 159 -26.01 9.75 -0.88
CA LEU A 159 -27.25 10.07 -1.59
C LEU A 159 -28.47 9.98 -0.66
N ASP A 160 -28.52 9.00 0.24
CA ASP A 160 -29.53 8.94 1.31
C ASP A 160 -29.47 10.18 2.22
N GLU A 161 -28.27 10.54 2.69
CA GLU A 161 -28.06 11.73 3.52
C GLU A 161 -28.46 13.03 2.80
N LEU A 162 -28.22 13.11 1.49
CA LEU A 162 -28.59 14.24 0.64
C LEU A 162 -30.12 14.37 0.52
N ARG A 163 -30.82 13.26 0.30
CA ARG A 163 -32.29 13.19 0.28
C ARG A 163 -32.88 13.59 1.63
N ASP A 164 -32.34 13.05 2.73
CA ASP A 164 -32.84 13.34 4.08
C ASP A 164 -32.68 14.83 4.45
N ARG A 165 -31.68 15.51 3.86
CA ARG A 165 -31.48 16.96 3.96
C ARG A 165 -32.36 17.79 3.00
N GLY A 166 -33.13 17.15 2.12
CA GLY A 166 -33.97 17.81 1.12
C GLY A 166 -33.19 18.58 0.06
N VAL A 167 -31.96 18.14 -0.24
CA VAL A 167 -31.10 18.78 -1.25
C VAL A 167 -31.50 18.30 -2.66
N SER A 168 -31.54 19.22 -3.63
CA SER A 168 -31.90 18.89 -5.01
C SER A 168 -30.74 18.22 -5.75
N LEU A 169 -31.01 17.06 -6.37
CA LEU A 169 -30.10 16.30 -7.22
C LEU A 169 -30.64 16.24 -8.66
N ARG A 170 -29.93 16.87 -9.59
CA ARG A 170 -30.26 16.87 -11.03
C ARG A 170 -29.28 16.00 -11.80
N VAL A 171 -29.77 15.07 -12.62
CA VAL A 171 -28.95 14.12 -13.37
C VAL A 171 -29.27 14.20 -14.87
N ILE A 172 -28.26 14.47 -15.70
CA ILE A 172 -28.35 14.37 -17.17
C ILE A 172 -27.58 13.13 -17.63
N THR A 173 -28.22 12.28 -18.44
CA THR A 173 -27.61 11.06 -19.00
C THR A 173 -28.09 10.75 -20.43
N THR A 174 -27.55 9.69 -21.04
CA THR A 174 -27.87 9.27 -22.41
C THR A 174 -27.89 7.74 -22.57
N THR A 175 -28.56 7.25 -23.61
CA THR A 175 -28.61 5.82 -24.00
C THR A 175 -27.57 5.44 -25.07
N TYR A 176 -26.74 6.39 -25.53
CA TYR A 176 -25.90 6.30 -26.72
C TYR A 176 -24.97 5.05 -26.82
N MET A 177 -24.51 4.45 -25.72
CA MET A 177 -23.66 3.23 -25.75
C MET A 177 -24.26 2.00 -25.07
N GLY A 178 -25.53 2.03 -24.67
CA GLY A 178 -26.15 0.90 -23.97
C GLY A 178 -25.51 0.54 -22.61
N ALA A 179 -24.63 1.38 -22.08
CA ALA A 179 -23.85 1.12 -20.86
C ALA A 179 -24.52 1.63 -19.57
N THR A 180 -25.57 2.44 -19.70
CA THR A 180 -26.43 2.88 -18.58
C THR A 180 -27.37 1.75 -18.17
N GLU A 181 -27.48 1.49 -16.87
CA GLU A 181 -28.34 0.43 -16.34
C GLU A 181 -29.67 1.02 -15.84
N ARG A 182 -30.81 0.53 -16.34
CA ARG A 182 -32.15 1.01 -15.93
C ARG A 182 -32.32 1.01 -14.40
N ARG A 183 -31.96 -0.09 -13.74
CA ARG A 183 -32.05 -0.21 -12.27
C ARG A 183 -31.35 0.92 -11.51
N ALA A 184 -30.27 1.48 -12.05
CA ALA A 184 -29.54 2.56 -11.41
C ALA A 184 -30.29 3.89 -11.55
N LEU A 185 -30.93 4.13 -12.70
CA LEU A 185 -31.78 5.30 -12.91
C LEU A 185 -33.07 5.22 -12.09
N ASP A 186 -33.70 4.05 -12.04
CA ASP A 186 -34.91 3.82 -11.25
C ASP A 186 -34.66 4.14 -9.77
N ARG A 187 -33.51 3.70 -9.26
CA ARG A 187 -33.14 3.94 -7.86
C ARG A 187 -32.77 5.40 -7.59
N LEU A 188 -32.13 6.09 -8.54
CA LEU A 188 -31.90 7.53 -8.43
C LEU A 188 -33.19 8.31 -8.25
N VAL A 189 -34.23 7.97 -9.02
CA VAL A 189 -35.54 8.65 -8.92
C VAL A 189 -36.30 8.20 -7.67
N ASN A 190 -36.52 6.89 -7.51
CA ASN A 190 -37.42 6.35 -6.48
C ASN A 190 -36.87 6.47 -5.06
N ASP A 191 -35.59 6.15 -4.88
CA ASP A 191 -35.02 6.05 -3.54
C ASP A 191 -34.33 7.35 -3.13
N PHE A 192 -33.69 8.06 -4.06
CA PHE A 192 -32.91 9.27 -3.77
C PHE A 192 -33.60 10.58 -4.16
N GLY A 193 -34.76 10.53 -4.82
CA GLY A 193 -35.52 11.72 -5.22
C GLY A 193 -34.83 12.58 -6.29
N ALA A 194 -33.96 11.98 -7.12
CA ALA A 194 -33.26 12.68 -8.17
C ALA A 194 -34.18 13.05 -9.34
N GLU A 195 -34.00 14.25 -9.90
CA GLU A 195 -34.58 14.62 -11.18
C GLU A 195 -33.66 14.10 -12.29
N VAL A 196 -34.13 13.16 -13.12
CA VAL A 196 -33.33 12.56 -14.19
C VAL A 196 -33.84 13.02 -15.55
N ARG A 197 -32.94 13.50 -16.42
CA ARG A 197 -33.22 13.75 -17.84
C ARG A 197 -32.33 12.91 -18.74
N ILE A 198 -32.92 12.28 -19.76
CA ILE A 198 -32.27 11.32 -20.66
C ILE A 198 -32.36 11.81 -22.11
N SER A 199 -31.23 11.76 -22.82
CA SER A 199 -31.21 11.89 -24.28
C SER A 199 -31.24 10.52 -24.95
N TYR A 200 -32.33 10.25 -25.67
CA TYR A 200 -32.56 9.01 -26.43
C TYR A 200 -32.04 9.05 -27.88
N GLU A 201 -31.61 10.22 -28.38
CA GLU A 201 -31.14 10.39 -29.77
C GLU A 201 -29.77 9.73 -30.01
N GLN A 202 -29.64 8.99 -31.12
CA GLN A 202 -28.43 8.25 -31.49
C GLN A 202 -27.48 9.01 -32.45
N ASN A 203 -27.97 10.07 -33.12
CA ASN A 203 -27.30 10.66 -34.30
C ASN A 203 -26.97 12.18 -34.19
N SER A 204 -27.32 12.86 -33.10
CA SER A 204 -26.92 14.27 -32.87
C SER A 204 -25.74 14.35 -31.90
N THR A 205 -25.12 15.53 -31.77
CA THR A 205 -23.88 15.79 -30.99
C THR A 205 -23.74 14.95 -29.73
N ARG A 206 -22.70 14.10 -29.70
CA ARG A 206 -22.46 13.07 -28.69
C ARG A 206 -22.20 13.68 -27.31
N LEU A 207 -23.11 13.47 -26.34
CA LEU A 207 -22.87 13.82 -24.94
C LEU A 207 -21.95 12.76 -24.30
N HIS A 208 -20.66 13.07 -24.22
CA HIS A 208 -19.64 12.24 -23.55
C HIS A 208 -18.94 12.97 -22.39
N ALA A 209 -19.54 14.04 -21.90
CA ALA A 209 -19.01 14.74 -20.74
C ALA A 209 -19.34 13.96 -19.45
N LYS A 210 -18.44 14.07 -18.47
CA LYS A 210 -18.66 13.58 -17.12
C LYS A 210 -18.25 14.66 -16.17
N ALA A 211 -19.20 15.09 -15.36
CA ALA A 211 -18.92 16.11 -14.40
C ALA A 211 -19.92 16.12 -13.25
N TRP A 212 -19.39 16.52 -12.10
CA TRP A 212 -20.13 16.80 -10.89
C TRP A 212 -20.00 18.28 -10.59
N LEU A 213 -21.11 18.94 -10.28
CA LEU A 213 -21.12 20.31 -9.78
C LEU A 213 -21.81 20.31 -8.42
N LEU A 214 -21.06 20.73 -7.40
CA LEU A 214 -21.51 20.78 -6.01
C LEU A 214 -21.57 22.24 -5.58
N ARG A 215 -22.80 22.69 -5.35
CA ARG A 215 -23.12 24.09 -5.04
C ARG A 215 -23.27 24.28 -3.56
N ARG A 216 -22.77 25.41 -3.05
CA ARG A 216 -22.87 25.82 -1.65
C ARG A 216 -23.24 27.29 -1.57
N ARG A 217 -24.21 27.60 -0.72
CA ARG A 217 -24.60 28.99 -0.42
C ARG A 217 -23.48 29.79 0.25
N THR A 218 -22.44 29.11 0.73
CA THR A 218 -21.22 29.72 1.28
C THR A 218 -20.33 30.35 0.21
N GLY A 219 -20.59 30.11 -1.09
CA GLY A 219 -19.77 30.63 -2.20
C GLY A 219 -18.55 29.76 -2.53
N PHE A 220 -18.36 28.64 -1.84
CA PHE A 220 -17.27 27.67 -2.07
C PHE A 220 -17.75 26.50 -2.93
N ASP A 221 -18.24 26.82 -4.12
CA ASP A 221 -18.68 25.84 -5.12
C ASP A 221 -17.48 25.08 -5.68
N THR A 222 -17.70 23.80 -5.95
CA THR A 222 -16.69 22.90 -6.50
C THR A 222 -17.27 22.13 -7.68
N ALA A 223 -16.43 21.82 -8.66
CA ALA A 223 -16.82 20.95 -9.76
C ALA A 223 -15.72 19.94 -10.07
N TYR A 224 -16.09 18.74 -10.47
CA TYR A 224 -15.18 17.71 -10.96
C TYR A 224 -15.50 17.48 -12.43
N ILE A 225 -14.52 17.65 -13.31
CA ILE A 225 -14.68 17.44 -14.76
C ILE A 225 -13.63 16.46 -15.22
N GLY A 226 -14.02 15.38 -15.89
CA GLY A 226 -13.05 14.38 -16.30
C GLY A 226 -13.63 13.25 -17.12
N SER A 227 -12.92 12.13 -17.05
CA SER A 227 -13.29 10.89 -17.72
C SER A 227 -14.17 9.96 -16.86
N SER A 228 -14.33 10.27 -15.56
CA SER A 228 -15.05 9.42 -14.61
C SER A 228 -16.58 9.48 -14.71
N ASN A 229 -17.19 8.38 -15.17
CA ASN A 229 -18.64 8.16 -15.08
C ASN A 229 -19.11 7.72 -13.67
N LEU A 230 -20.43 7.69 -13.43
CA LEU A 230 -21.03 7.05 -12.25
C LEU A 230 -20.98 5.52 -12.40
N SER A 231 -19.78 4.96 -12.31
CA SER A 231 -19.49 3.53 -12.35
C SER A 231 -18.31 3.22 -11.45
N ARG A 232 -18.21 1.97 -10.96
CA ARG A 232 -17.09 1.57 -10.08
C ARG A 232 -15.72 1.84 -10.71
N ALA A 233 -15.54 1.39 -11.95
CA ALA A 233 -14.28 1.57 -12.67
C ALA A 233 -13.89 3.05 -12.72
N ALA A 234 -14.82 3.94 -13.05
CA ALA A 234 -14.51 5.35 -13.14
C ALA A 234 -14.31 6.07 -11.79
N LEU A 235 -15.00 5.62 -10.73
CA LEU A 235 -14.93 6.27 -9.42
C LEU A 235 -13.78 5.75 -8.57
N LEU A 236 -13.39 4.47 -8.73
CA LEU A 236 -12.47 3.77 -7.84
C LEU A 236 -11.27 3.09 -8.53
N ASP A 237 -11.42 2.56 -9.75
CA ASP A 237 -10.48 1.54 -10.29
C ASP A 237 -9.64 2.03 -11.48
N GLY A 238 -10.15 3.02 -12.21
CA GLY A 238 -9.67 3.41 -13.52
C GLY A 238 -8.61 4.50 -13.44
N LEU A 239 -7.67 4.45 -14.39
CA LEU A 239 -6.76 5.54 -14.72
C LEU A 239 -7.60 6.70 -15.30
N GLU A 240 -8.13 7.52 -14.42
CA GLU A 240 -9.11 8.55 -14.75
C GLU A 240 -8.53 9.91 -14.43
N TRP A 241 -8.71 10.86 -15.32
CA TRP A 241 -8.21 12.21 -15.12
C TRP A 241 -9.39 13.11 -14.79
N ASN A 242 -9.47 13.55 -13.54
CA ASN A 242 -10.51 14.45 -13.07
C ASN A 242 -9.89 15.75 -12.61
N VAL A 243 -10.25 16.85 -13.27
CA VAL A 243 -9.88 18.18 -12.83
C VAL A 243 -10.94 18.68 -11.88
N ARG A 244 -10.53 18.93 -10.65
CA ARG A 244 -11.32 19.66 -9.66
C ARG A 244 -11.17 21.16 -9.89
N LEU A 245 -12.30 21.83 -10.04
CA LEU A 245 -12.44 23.27 -10.12
C LEU A 245 -12.99 23.82 -8.80
N SER A 246 -12.64 25.06 -8.50
CA SER A 246 -13.09 25.79 -7.32
C SER A 246 -13.55 27.18 -7.73
N SER A 247 -14.63 27.68 -7.16
CA SER A 247 -15.08 29.06 -7.36
C SER A 247 -14.03 30.10 -6.96
N VAL A 248 -13.09 29.74 -6.08
CA VAL A 248 -12.04 30.66 -5.59
C VAL A 248 -10.87 30.76 -6.57
N THR A 249 -10.34 29.62 -7.03
CA THR A 249 -9.17 29.60 -7.92
C THR A 249 -9.56 29.70 -9.41
N THR A 250 -10.70 29.11 -9.80
CA THR A 250 -11.13 29.00 -11.20
C THR A 250 -12.57 29.48 -11.45
N PRO A 251 -12.97 30.68 -10.99
CA PRO A 251 -14.36 31.17 -11.07
C PRO A 251 -14.93 31.15 -12.50
N ARG A 252 -14.20 31.69 -13.48
CA ARG A 252 -14.64 31.76 -14.88
C ARG A 252 -14.93 30.39 -15.50
N LEU A 253 -14.20 29.35 -15.10
CA LEU A 253 -14.43 27.98 -15.60
C LEU A 253 -15.69 27.38 -14.99
N LEU A 254 -15.94 27.66 -13.71
CA LEU A 254 -17.12 27.17 -13.00
C LEU A 254 -18.40 27.86 -13.51
N ASP A 255 -18.35 29.18 -13.76
CA ASP A 255 -19.46 29.94 -14.37
C ASP A 255 -19.82 29.39 -15.77
N LYS A 256 -18.80 29.13 -16.60
CA LYS A 256 -18.99 28.53 -17.92
C LYS A 256 -19.57 27.13 -17.84
N PHE A 257 -19.13 26.34 -16.86
CA PHE A 257 -19.64 24.99 -16.62
C PHE A 257 -21.12 25.02 -16.24
N GLU A 258 -21.50 25.88 -15.29
CA GLU A 258 -22.89 26.08 -14.86
C GLU A 258 -23.79 26.48 -16.04
N GLY A 259 -23.40 27.51 -16.80
CA GLY A 259 -24.15 27.94 -17.98
C GLY A 259 -24.30 26.83 -19.04
N THR A 260 -23.30 25.97 -19.18
CA THR A 260 -23.35 24.83 -20.11
C THR A 260 -24.29 23.74 -19.59
N PHE A 261 -24.22 23.40 -18.31
CA PHE A 261 -25.10 22.41 -17.68
C PHE A 261 -26.57 22.85 -17.78
N ASP A 262 -26.88 24.10 -17.41
CA ASP A 262 -28.25 24.61 -17.47
C ASP A 262 -28.77 24.74 -18.91
N SER A 263 -27.89 25.03 -19.87
CA SER A 263 -28.23 24.93 -21.30
C SER A 263 -28.65 23.50 -21.65
N TYR A 264 -27.91 22.47 -21.25
CA TYR A 264 -28.30 21.08 -21.52
C TYR A 264 -29.56 20.68 -20.79
N TRP A 265 -29.68 21.04 -19.51
CA TRP A 265 -30.85 20.74 -18.68
C TRP A 265 -32.14 21.22 -19.36
N ASN A 266 -32.13 22.41 -19.96
CA ASN A 266 -33.31 23.02 -20.56
C ASN A 266 -33.52 22.72 -22.05
N ARG A 267 -32.67 21.93 -22.70
CA ARG A 267 -32.86 21.55 -24.12
C ARG A 267 -33.95 20.49 -24.26
N GLN A 268 -34.73 20.61 -25.34
CA GLN A 268 -35.81 19.68 -25.67
C GLN A 268 -35.33 18.23 -25.90
N GLN A 269 -34.08 18.03 -26.28
CA GLN A 269 -33.49 16.70 -26.51
C GLN A 269 -33.25 15.88 -25.22
N PHE A 270 -33.29 16.51 -24.04
CA PHE A 270 -33.15 15.84 -22.74
C PHE A 270 -34.53 15.77 -22.09
N GLU A 271 -35.17 14.62 -22.21
CA GLU A 271 -36.52 14.37 -21.72
C GLU A 271 -36.48 13.94 -20.25
N ALA A 272 -37.47 14.35 -19.46
CA ALA A 272 -37.61 13.86 -18.08
C ALA A 272 -37.89 12.35 -18.08
N TYR A 273 -37.31 11.62 -17.13
CA TYR A 273 -37.49 10.19 -16.95
C TYR A 273 -38.31 9.89 -15.71
N ASP A 274 -39.42 9.19 -15.88
CA ASP A 274 -40.21 8.61 -14.80
C ASP A 274 -40.19 7.06 -14.91
N PRO A 275 -39.63 6.35 -13.91
CA PRO A 275 -39.60 4.88 -13.89
C PRO A 275 -40.97 4.23 -14.08
N ALA A 276 -42.06 4.88 -13.64
CA ALA A 276 -43.41 4.32 -13.74
C ALA A 276 -43.96 4.31 -15.18
N THR A 277 -43.49 5.23 -16.04
CA THR A 277 -44.02 5.38 -17.42
C THR A 277 -43.00 5.09 -18.51
N ASP A 278 -41.71 5.29 -18.27
CA ASP A 278 -40.67 5.31 -19.31
C ASP A 278 -39.75 4.08 -19.31
N SER A 279 -39.94 3.15 -18.37
CA SER A 279 -39.09 1.94 -18.21
C SER A 279 -38.97 1.12 -19.49
N GLU A 280 -40.08 0.83 -20.19
CA GLU A 280 -40.08 0.02 -21.41
C GLU A 280 -39.36 0.73 -22.57
N ARG A 281 -39.57 2.04 -22.71
CA ARG A 281 -38.92 2.88 -23.72
C ARG A 281 -37.40 2.92 -23.51
N LEU A 282 -36.95 2.95 -22.25
CA LEU A 282 -35.53 2.92 -21.90
C LEU A 282 -34.89 1.57 -22.22
N ASP A 283 -35.53 0.45 -21.86
CA ASP A 283 -35.03 -0.89 -22.16
C ASP A 283 -34.93 -1.14 -23.69
N GLU A 284 -35.90 -0.63 -24.47
CA GLU A 284 -35.84 -0.68 -25.93
C GLU A 284 -34.67 0.15 -26.49
N ALA A 285 -34.39 1.32 -25.94
CA ALA A 285 -33.28 2.17 -26.38
C ALA A 285 -31.89 1.57 -26.04
N LEU A 286 -31.76 0.91 -24.89
CA LEU A 286 -30.51 0.28 -24.43
C LEU A 286 -30.20 -1.06 -25.14
N SER A 287 -31.23 -1.83 -25.49
CA SER A 287 -31.07 -3.11 -26.22
C SER A 287 -30.65 -2.91 -27.68
N ARG A 288 -31.11 -1.83 -28.32
CA ARG A 288 -30.71 -1.48 -29.70
C ARG A 288 -29.23 -1.09 -29.85
N SER A 289 -28.54 -0.78 -28.75
CA SER A 289 -27.13 -0.34 -28.74
C SER A 289 -26.12 -1.44 -28.34
N THR A 290 -26.57 -2.62 -27.93
CA THR A 290 -25.73 -3.73 -27.44
C THR A 290 -25.44 -4.84 -28.49
N SER A 291 -25.96 -4.73 -29.71
CA SER A 291 -25.96 -5.78 -30.75
C SER A 291 -24.65 -6.00 -31.53
N GLY A 292 -23.49 -5.73 -30.93
CA GLY A 292 -22.16 -6.06 -31.49
C GLY A 292 -21.54 -7.32 -30.86
N GLU A 293 -21.34 -8.37 -31.65
CA GLU A 293 -20.87 -9.72 -31.26
C GLU A 293 -19.53 -9.74 -30.49
N ARG A 294 -19.43 -10.62 -29.47
CA ARG A 294 -18.14 -11.06 -28.88
C ARG A 294 -17.76 -12.42 -29.46
N ILE A 295 -16.62 -12.46 -30.16
CA ILE A 295 -16.03 -13.64 -30.79
C ILE A 295 -15.22 -14.45 -29.76
N PHE A 296 -15.31 -15.77 -29.89
CA PHE A 296 -14.72 -16.83 -29.05
C PHE A 296 -13.20 -16.74 -28.81
N ASP A 297 -12.78 -17.15 -27.59
CA ASP A 297 -11.39 -17.36 -27.16
C ASP A 297 -10.71 -18.58 -27.83
N ILE A 298 -9.42 -18.43 -28.17
CA ILE A 298 -8.53 -19.49 -28.66
C ILE A 298 -7.58 -19.91 -27.51
N PRO A 299 -7.38 -21.20 -27.20
CA PRO A 299 -6.34 -21.62 -26.25
C PRO A 299 -5.02 -22.05 -26.90
N ALA A 300 -3.94 -21.79 -26.14
CA ALA A 300 -2.58 -22.37 -26.14
C ALA A 300 -1.48 -21.67 -26.97
N LEU A 301 -1.07 -20.46 -26.55
CA LEU A 301 0.35 -20.07 -26.60
C LEU A 301 1.07 -20.64 -25.37
N VAL A 302 2.35 -21.01 -25.54
CA VAL A 302 3.25 -21.29 -24.41
C VAL A 302 3.18 -20.10 -23.45
N PRO A 303 2.91 -20.30 -22.14
CA PRO A 303 2.83 -19.18 -21.21
C PRO A 303 4.18 -18.45 -21.16
N HIS A 304 4.15 -17.13 -21.21
CA HIS A 304 5.28 -16.28 -20.87
C HIS A 304 5.13 -15.80 -19.43
N PRO A 305 6.24 -15.69 -18.66
CA PRO A 305 6.16 -15.19 -17.30
C PRO A 305 5.72 -13.72 -17.30
N PHE A 306 4.77 -13.39 -16.43
CA PHE A 306 4.34 -12.00 -16.20
C PHE A 306 5.48 -11.15 -15.62
N PRO A 307 5.42 -9.80 -15.70
CA PRO A 307 6.48 -8.93 -15.18
C PRO A 307 6.91 -9.24 -13.74
N HIS A 308 5.98 -9.44 -12.81
CA HIS A 308 6.29 -9.80 -11.42
C HIS A 308 6.94 -11.18 -11.29
N GLN A 309 6.58 -12.12 -12.16
CA GLN A 309 7.19 -13.46 -12.17
C GLN A 309 8.63 -13.38 -12.71
N ARG A 310 8.89 -12.49 -13.67
CA ARG A 310 10.25 -12.24 -14.17
C ARG A 310 11.15 -11.62 -13.10
N GLU A 311 10.62 -10.70 -12.31
CA GLU A 311 11.31 -10.12 -11.16
C GLU A 311 11.70 -11.23 -10.16
N MET A 312 10.73 -12.03 -9.72
CA MET A 312 10.98 -13.17 -8.83
C MET A 312 12.01 -14.17 -9.37
N LEU A 313 11.96 -14.47 -10.67
CA LEU A 313 12.95 -15.35 -11.32
C LEU A 313 14.34 -14.70 -11.36
N GLY A 314 14.41 -13.38 -11.54
CA GLY A 314 15.64 -12.61 -11.48
C GLY A 314 16.26 -12.65 -10.09
N ASP A 315 15.47 -12.43 -9.03
CA ASP A 315 15.93 -12.52 -7.65
C ASP A 315 16.47 -13.93 -7.32
N LEU A 316 15.74 -14.97 -7.74
CA LEU A 316 16.17 -16.37 -7.59
C LEU A 316 17.47 -16.67 -8.35
N ASP A 317 17.70 -16.04 -9.50
CA ASP A 317 18.94 -16.20 -10.26
C ASP A 317 20.10 -15.43 -9.61
N VAL A 318 19.86 -14.22 -9.09
CA VAL A 318 20.84 -13.43 -8.34
C VAL A 318 21.32 -14.19 -7.10
N GLU A 319 20.41 -14.74 -6.31
CA GLU A 319 20.77 -15.53 -5.13
C GLU A 319 21.69 -16.71 -5.49
N ARG A 320 21.43 -17.39 -6.61
CA ARG A 320 22.25 -18.53 -7.04
C ARG A 320 23.56 -18.15 -7.70
N THR A 321 23.60 -17.09 -8.50
CA THR A 321 24.75 -16.76 -9.37
C THR A 321 25.70 -15.77 -8.72
N VAL A 322 25.17 -14.83 -7.94
CA VAL A 322 25.95 -13.78 -7.28
C VAL A 322 26.26 -14.15 -5.84
N HIS A 323 25.30 -14.77 -5.14
CA HIS A 323 25.42 -15.05 -3.71
C HIS A 323 25.70 -16.51 -3.35
N ASP A 324 25.76 -17.41 -4.35
CA ASP A 324 25.99 -18.86 -4.17
C ASP A 324 25.00 -19.50 -3.17
N ARG A 325 23.75 -18.98 -3.14
CA ARG A 325 22.68 -19.45 -2.27
C ARG A 325 21.69 -20.33 -3.02
N HIS A 326 21.50 -21.52 -2.50
CA HIS A 326 20.69 -22.57 -3.13
C HIS A 326 19.48 -23.03 -2.30
N ARG A 327 19.22 -22.37 -1.16
CA ARG A 327 18.02 -22.55 -0.35
C ARG A 327 17.24 -21.25 -0.37
N ASN A 328 16.19 -21.22 -1.17
CA ASN A 328 15.47 -19.99 -1.49
C ASN A 328 14.00 -20.09 -1.05
N LEU A 329 13.47 -19.01 -0.49
CA LEU A 329 12.07 -18.90 -0.08
C LEU A 329 11.38 -17.84 -0.93
N LEU A 330 10.35 -18.27 -1.66
CA LEU A 330 9.49 -17.40 -2.45
C LEU A 330 8.17 -17.15 -1.71
N VAL A 331 7.91 -15.89 -1.37
CA VAL A 331 6.63 -15.46 -0.80
C VAL A 331 5.81 -14.81 -1.89
N ALA A 332 4.65 -15.37 -2.23
CA ALA A 332 3.74 -14.69 -3.16
C ALA A 332 2.27 -14.90 -2.79
N ALA A 333 1.48 -13.83 -2.92
CA ALA A 333 0.06 -13.83 -2.64
C ALA A 333 -0.68 -14.99 -3.34
N THR A 334 -1.73 -15.49 -2.71
CA THR A 334 -2.58 -16.54 -3.27
C THR A 334 -3.21 -16.04 -4.57
N GLY A 335 -3.02 -16.79 -5.66
CA GLY A 335 -3.54 -16.42 -6.99
C GLY A 335 -2.54 -15.79 -7.96
N THR A 336 -1.33 -15.41 -7.54
CA THR A 336 -0.33 -14.73 -8.39
C THR A 336 0.58 -15.68 -9.20
N GLY A 337 0.39 -16.99 -9.06
CA GLY A 337 1.08 -18.02 -9.85
C GLY A 337 2.38 -18.56 -9.26
N LYS A 338 2.49 -18.76 -7.93
CA LYS A 338 3.66 -19.39 -7.27
C LYS A 338 4.19 -20.64 -8.00
N THR A 339 3.29 -21.55 -8.36
CA THR A 339 3.63 -22.79 -9.05
C THR A 339 4.13 -22.56 -10.47
N VAL A 340 3.68 -21.48 -11.13
CA VAL A 340 4.14 -21.07 -12.46
C VAL A 340 5.59 -20.56 -12.37
N VAL A 341 5.90 -19.73 -11.36
CA VAL A 341 7.27 -19.27 -11.09
C VAL A 341 8.19 -20.46 -10.86
N ALA A 342 7.81 -21.42 -10.00
CA ALA A 342 8.62 -22.62 -9.75
C ALA A 342 8.86 -23.46 -11.02
N ALA A 343 7.88 -23.55 -11.92
CA ALA A 343 8.04 -24.27 -13.18
C ALA A 343 9.00 -23.56 -14.14
N PHE A 344 8.93 -22.22 -14.25
CA PHE A 344 9.89 -21.44 -15.04
C PHE A 344 11.29 -21.47 -14.43
N ASP A 345 11.39 -21.43 -13.11
CA ASP A 345 12.66 -21.56 -12.38
C ASP A 345 13.34 -22.90 -12.71
N TYR A 346 12.59 -24.00 -12.65
CA TYR A 346 13.08 -25.31 -13.06
C TYR A 346 13.51 -25.34 -14.54
N ARG A 347 12.75 -24.70 -15.44
CA ARG A 347 13.13 -24.58 -16.87
C ARG A 347 14.46 -23.84 -17.03
N ASN A 348 14.64 -22.71 -16.35
CA ASN A 348 15.87 -21.93 -16.39
C ASN A 348 17.06 -22.75 -15.85
N LEU A 349 16.85 -23.52 -14.77
CA LEU A 349 17.86 -24.46 -14.24
C LEU A 349 18.21 -25.57 -15.24
N GLN A 350 17.23 -26.13 -15.96
CA GLN A 350 17.44 -27.14 -16.99
C GLN A 350 18.30 -26.57 -18.14
N GLU A 351 17.97 -25.37 -18.61
CA GLU A 351 18.72 -24.66 -19.67
C GLU A 351 20.17 -24.40 -19.22
N ARG A 352 20.35 -23.89 -18.01
CA ARG A 352 21.67 -23.61 -17.42
C ARG A 352 22.54 -24.86 -17.27
N LEU A 353 21.96 -25.96 -16.80
CA LEU A 353 22.69 -27.22 -16.59
C LEU A 353 22.89 -28.04 -17.87
N GLY A 354 22.21 -27.69 -18.97
CA GLY A 354 22.21 -28.46 -20.21
C GLY A 354 21.62 -29.88 -20.06
N ARG A 355 20.87 -30.15 -18.99
CA ARG A 355 20.27 -31.45 -18.67
C ARG A 355 19.03 -31.27 -17.80
N GLN A 356 18.17 -32.28 -17.73
CA GLN A 356 17.00 -32.31 -16.83
C GLN A 356 17.39 -32.82 -15.43
N PRO A 357 17.49 -31.96 -14.40
CA PRO A 357 17.81 -32.37 -13.03
C PRO A 357 16.63 -33.12 -12.40
N SER A 358 16.89 -34.08 -11.50
CA SER A 358 15.82 -34.76 -10.76
C SER A 358 15.04 -33.78 -9.87
N LEU A 359 13.72 -33.92 -9.84
CA LEU A 359 12.78 -33.02 -9.17
C LEU A 359 11.92 -33.79 -8.16
N LEU A 360 11.78 -33.24 -6.96
CA LEU A 360 10.73 -33.61 -6.02
C LEU A 360 9.89 -32.37 -5.68
N PHE A 361 8.64 -32.36 -6.10
CA PHE A 361 7.66 -31.36 -5.71
C PHE A 361 6.78 -31.93 -4.58
N VAL A 362 6.75 -31.24 -3.44
CA VAL A 362 6.05 -31.67 -2.23
C VAL A 362 4.91 -30.71 -1.92
N ALA A 363 3.72 -31.26 -1.67
CA ALA A 363 2.57 -30.51 -1.17
C ALA A 363 1.73 -31.41 -0.23
N HIS A 364 0.79 -30.83 0.51
CA HIS A 364 -0.04 -31.59 1.46
C HIS A 364 -1.31 -32.22 0.83
N ARG A 365 -1.76 -31.76 -0.35
CA ARG A 365 -3.00 -32.21 -1.02
C ARG A 365 -2.76 -32.75 -2.44
N LYS A 366 -3.54 -33.76 -2.82
CA LYS A 366 -3.49 -34.41 -4.15
C LYS A 366 -3.84 -33.44 -5.28
N GLU A 367 -4.81 -32.57 -5.06
CA GLU A 367 -5.30 -31.60 -6.04
C GLU A 367 -4.21 -30.58 -6.41
N ILE A 368 -3.47 -30.10 -5.41
CA ILE A 368 -2.33 -29.18 -5.59
C ILE A 368 -1.24 -29.87 -6.43
N LEU A 369 -0.91 -31.13 -6.12
CA LEU A 369 0.08 -31.91 -6.87
C LEU A 369 -0.33 -32.11 -8.33
N GLN A 370 -1.61 -32.42 -8.59
CA GLN A 370 -2.13 -32.56 -9.94
C GLN A 370 -2.14 -31.24 -10.72
N GLN A 371 -2.37 -30.11 -10.04
CA GLN A 371 -2.28 -28.79 -10.65
C GLN A 371 -0.83 -28.43 -10.97
N ALA A 372 0.08 -28.62 -10.02
CA ALA A 372 1.51 -28.37 -10.23
C ALA A 372 2.09 -29.21 -11.36
N LEU A 373 1.76 -30.50 -11.42
CA LEU A 373 2.16 -31.37 -12.51
C LEU A 373 1.69 -30.86 -13.88
N ARG A 374 0.43 -30.41 -13.98
CA ARG A 374 -0.11 -29.83 -15.22
C ARG A 374 0.62 -28.53 -15.61
N THR A 375 0.88 -27.65 -14.65
CA THR A 375 1.63 -26.40 -14.88
C THR A 375 3.04 -26.67 -15.39
N TYR A 376 3.78 -27.61 -14.77
CA TYR A 376 5.12 -27.98 -15.23
C TYR A 376 5.11 -28.53 -16.66
N ARG A 377 4.15 -29.40 -16.99
CA ARG A 377 4.00 -29.93 -18.36
C ARG A 377 3.74 -28.84 -19.40
N GLN A 378 2.94 -27.83 -19.05
CA GLN A 378 2.65 -26.69 -19.92
C GLN A 378 3.87 -25.78 -20.11
N VAL A 379 4.54 -25.40 -19.02
CA VAL A 379 5.71 -24.49 -19.05
C VAL A 379 6.91 -25.11 -19.75
N LEU A 380 7.13 -26.42 -19.54
CA LEU A 380 8.22 -27.17 -20.17
C LEU A 380 7.88 -27.68 -21.58
N ALA A 381 6.63 -27.50 -22.03
CA ALA A 381 6.10 -28.10 -23.26
C ALA A 381 6.38 -29.62 -23.37
N ALA A 382 6.30 -30.32 -22.23
CA ALA A 382 6.64 -31.74 -22.08
C ALA A 382 5.46 -32.51 -21.46
N PRO A 383 4.55 -33.08 -22.27
CA PRO A 383 3.30 -33.71 -21.80
C PRO A 383 3.49 -34.92 -20.88
N ASP A 384 4.63 -35.60 -21.00
CA ASP A 384 5.02 -36.80 -20.26
C ASP A 384 5.87 -36.50 -19.00
N PHE A 385 6.14 -35.23 -18.70
CA PHE A 385 6.94 -34.85 -17.55
C PHE A 385 6.23 -35.19 -16.23
N GLY A 386 6.96 -35.80 -15.29
CA GLY A 386 6.55 -35.97 -13.90
C GLY A 386 5.59 -37.14 -13.61
N GLU A 387 5.71 -37.71 -12.41
CA GLU A 387 4.85 -38.77 -11.86
C GLU A 387 4.21 -38.33 -10.54
N LEU A 388 2.97 -38.77 -10.27
CA LEU A 388 2.31 -38.54 -8.98
C LEU A 388 2.67 -39.63 -7.98
N HIS A 389 2.79 -39.24 -6.71
CA HIS A 389 2.89 -40.16 -5.58
C HIS A 389 1.98 -39.72 -4.43
N VAL A 390 0.69 -40.05 -4.53
CA VAL A 390 -0.33 -39.64 -3.56
C VAL A 390 -1.58 -40.54 -3.61
N GLY A 391 -1.99 -41.04 -2.44
CA GLY A 391 -3.08 -42.03 -2.35
C GLY A 391 -2.71 -43.30 -3.12
N ASP A 392 -3.55 -43.70 -4.07
CA ASP A 392 -3.34 -44.90 -4.91
C ASP A 392 -2.28 -44.71 -6.01
N ASP A 393 -1.89 -43.47 -6.32
CA ASP A 393 -0.90 -43.18 -7.35
C ASP A 393 0.52 -43.51 -6.85
N GLN A 394 1.22 -44.41 -7.55
CA GLN A 394 2.59 -44.79 -7.22
C GLN A 394 3.58 -44.43 -8.34
N SER A 395 4.59 -43.64 -8.00
CA SER A 395 5.71 -43.33 -8.90
C SER A 395 6.59 -44.57 -9.11
N ARG A 396 7.02 -44.76 -10.36
CA ARG A 396 7.82 -45.91 -10.81
C ARG A 396 9.28 -45.54 -10.99
N HIS A 397 9.54 -44.37 -11.58
CA HIS A 397 10.89 -43.97 -12.02
C HIS A 397 11.60 -43.08 -10.99
N TRP A 398 10.85 -42.42 -10.10
CA TRP A 398 11.41 -41.60 -9.00
C TRP A 398 12.41 -40.50 -9.43
N ARG A 399 12.26 -39.98 -10.66
CA ARG A 399 13.12 -38.93 -11.22
C ARG A 399 12.52 -37.54 -11.15
N HIS A 400 11.26 -37.38 -11.55
CA HIS A 400 10.50 -36.14 -11.46
C HIS A 400 9.18 -36.48 -10.76
N VAL A 401 9.08 -36.20 -9.47
CA VAL A 401 8.02 -36.75 -8.61
C VAL A 401 7.24 -35.63 -7.96
N PHE A 402 5.92 -35.75 -7.95
CA PHE A 402 4.98 -34.87 -7.26
C PHE A 402 4.32 -35.68 -6.15
N ALA A 403 4.79 -35.52 -4.92
CA ALA A 403 4.45 -36.38 -3.79
C ALA A 403 3.80 -35.64 -2.64
N SER A 404 2.91 -36.33 -1.92
CA SER A 404 2.35 -35.78 -0.69
C SER A 404 3.28 -36.01 0.51
N VAL A 405 3.26 -35.08 1.48
CA VAL A 405 4.01 -35.24 2.75
C VAL A 405 3.64 -36.53 3.46
N GLN A 406 2.36 -36.90 3.45
CA GLN A 406 1.87 -38.13 4.07
C GLN A 406 2.42 -39.37 3.37
N SER A 407 2.37 -39.41 2.03
CA SER A 407 2.88 -40.55 1.24
C SER A 407 4.39 -40.73 1.37
N LEU A 408 5.15 -39.64 1.42
CA LEU A 408 6.60 -39.68 1.65
C LEU A 408 6.93 -40.25 3.04
N ASN A 409 6.24 -39.78 4.08
CA ASN A 409 6.46 -40.25 5.44
C ASN A 409 6.00 -41.70 5.64
N SER A 410 4.88 -42.13 5.05
CA SER A 410 4.39 -43.51 5.20
C SER A 410 5.31 -44.54 4.56
N ARG A 411 6.03 -44.15 3.50
CA ARG A 411 7.01 -45.00 2.83
C ARG A 411 8.34 -45.05 3.57
N GLY A 412 8.66 -44.02 4.36
CA GLY A 412 9.98 -43.81 4.94
C GLY A 412 10.84 -42.97 4.00
N ILE A 413 11.15 -41.74 4.40
CA ILE A 413 11.99 -40.83 3.58
C ILE A 413 13.43 -41.35 3.44
N ASP A 414 13.85 -42.16 4.40
CA ASP A 414 15.15 -42.82 4.51
C ASP A 414 15.42 -43.88 3.44
N ILE A 415 14.40 -44.27 2.67
CA ILE A 415 14.55 -45.16 1.51
C ILE A 415 15.24 -44.46 0.34
N PHE A 416 15.12 -43.13 0.24
CA PHE A 416 15.75 -42.34 -0.81
C PHE A 416 17.17 -41.97 -0.42
N ALA A 417 18.12 -41.89 -1.36
CA ALA A 417 19.39 -41.25 -1.03
C ALA A 417 19.16 -39.76 -0.74
N ALA A 418 19.87 -39.21 0.25
CA ALA A 418 19.69 -37.81 0.65
C ALA A 418 19.85 -36.82 -0.52
N ASP A 419 20.72 -37.14 -1.49
CA ASP A 419 21.03 -36.34 -2.69
C ASP A 419 20.30 -36.82 -3.97
N GLN A 420 19.35 -37.75 -3.85
CA GLN A 420 18.62 -38.34 -4.98
C GLN A 420 17.92 -37.28 -5.85
N PHE A 421 17.35 -36.26 -5.23
CA PHE A 421 16.67 -35.15 -5.91
C PHE A 421 17.58 -33.93 -5.98
N ASN A 422 17.90 -33.48 -7.19
CA ASN A 422 18.72 -32.29 -7.38
C ASN A 422 17.92 -31.01 -7.08
N VAL A 423 16.63 -30.99 -7.39
CA VAL A 423 15.71 -29.88 -7.11
C VAL A 423 14.59 -30.38 -6.21
N VAL A 424 14.38 -29.72 -5.08
CA VAL A 424 13.24 -29.98 -4.19
C VAL A 424 12.43 -28.70 -4.08
N VAL A 425 11.15 -28.78 -4.42
CA VAL A 425 10.20 -27.66 -4.28
C VAL A 425 9.16 -28.08 -3.25
N ILE A 426 8.94 -27.24 -2.25
CA ILE A 426 7.96 -27.50 -1.18
C ILE A 426 6.94 -26.37 -1.19
N ASP A 427 5.70 -26.70 -1.52
CA ASP A 427 4.57 -25.76 -1.52
C ASP A 427 3.93 -25.67 -0.13
N GLU A 428 3.31 -24.52 0.16
CA GLU A 428 2.79 -24.15 1.48
C GLU A 428 3.82 -24.35 2.61
N PHE A 429 5.02 -23.81 2.40
CA PHE A 429 6.17 -23.96 3.29
C PHE A 429 5.93 -23.46 4.72
N HIS A 430 4.88 -22.67 4.97
CA HIS A 430 4.49 -22.24 6.32
C HIS A 430 4.19 -23.42 7.27
N HIS A 431 3.97 -24.64 6.75
CA HIS A 431 3.85 -25.88 7.53
C HIS A 431 5.18 -26.56 7.91
N ALA A 432 6.33 -25.99 7.53
CA ALA A 432 7.64 -26.65 7.65
C ALA A 432 8.04 -27.10 9.06
N SER A 433 7.53 -26.44 10.10
CA SER A 433 7.78 -26.79 11.50
C SER A 433 7.07 -28.05 11.98
N ALA A 434 6.06 -28.52 11.24
CA ALA A 434 5.40 -29.77 11.54
C ALA A 434 6.39 -30.93 11.45
N VAL A 435 6.33 -31.86 12.41
CA VAL A 435 7.28 -33.00 12.51
C VAL A 435 7.38 -33.79 11.20
N THR A 436 6.28 -33.88 10.45
CA THR A 436 6.21 -34.56 9.15
C THR A 436 6.93 -33.83 8.02
N TYR A 437 6.89 -32.49 7.99
CA TYR A 437 7.65 -31.69 7.03
C TYR A 437 9.13 -31.66 7.39
N ARG A 438 9.44 -31.40 8.67
CA ARG A 438 10.81 -31.31 9.17
C ARG A 438 11.62 -32.57 8.89
N ARG A 439 11.02 -33.77 9.04
CA ARG A 439 11.65 -35.04 8.65
C ARG A 439 12.11 -35.09 7.19
N ILE A 440 11.34 -34.50 6.28
CA ILE A 440 11.67 -34.47 4.85
C ILE A 440 12.79 -33.45 4.59
N ILE A 441 12.66 -32.25 5.16
CA ILE A 441 13.58 -31.13 4.97
C ILE A 441 14.97 -31.43 5.56
N ASP A 442 15.02 -32.03 6.75
CA ASP A 442 16.29 -32.34 7.44
C ASP A 442 17.02 -33.52 6.79
N TYR A 443 16.28 -34.47 6.20
CA TYR A 443 16.85 -35.66 5.57
C TYR A 443 17.40 -35.38 4.17
N LEU A 444 16.61 -34.71 3.32
CA LEU A 444 16.99 -34.45 1.93
C LEU A 444 18.05 -33.34 1.84
N LYS A 445 19.06 -33.56 1.00
CA LYS A 445 20.17 -32.64 0.71
C LYS A 445 20.20 -32.33 -0.79
N PRO A 446 19.19 -31.62 -1.32
CA PRO A 446 19.15 -31.27 -2.73
C PRO A 446 20.21 -30.22 -3.08
N LYS A 447 20.50 -30.09 -4.38
CA LYS A 447 21.33 -28.99 -4.88
C LYS A 447 20.58 -27.67 -4.87
N GLU A 448 19.27 -27.69 -5.09
CA GLU A 448 18.39 -26.53 -5.08
C GLU A 448 17.16 -26.86 -4.22
N LEU A 449 16.89 -26.06 -3.19
CA LEU A 449 15.68 -26.13 -2.37
C LEU A 449 14.89 -24.84 -2.54
N LEU A 450 13.64 -24.95 -2.97
CA LEU A 450 12.72 -23.83 -3.14
C LEU A 450 11.49 -24.03 -2.24
N GLY A 451 11.32 -23.15 -1.26
CA GLY A 451 10.08 -23.04 -0.49
C GLY A 451 9.12 -22.07 -1.15
N LEU A 452 7.85 -22.43 -1.27
CA LEU A 452 6.79 -21.56 -1.77
C LEU A 452 5.77 -21.33 -0.64
N THR A 453 5.42 -20.08 -0.35
CA THR A 453 4.35 -19.77 0.62
C THR A 453 3.64 -18.47 0.27
N ALA A 454 2.39 -18.32 0.71
CA ALA A 454 1.71 -17.02 0.68
C ALA A 454 1.95 -16.19 1.94
N THR A 455 2.34 -16.85 3.03
CA THR A 455 2.40 -16.29 4.38
C THR A 455 3.63 -16.84 5.07
N PRO A 456 4.73 -16.10 5.15
CA PRO A 456 5.92 -16.54 5.88
C PRO A 456 5.71 -16.48 7.40
N GLU A 457 4.73 -15.70 7.87
CA GLU A 457 4.37 -15.59 9.27
C GLU A 457 3.66 -16.86 9.77
N ARG A 458 4.16 -17.44 10.87
CA ARG A 458 3.56 -18.60 11.54
C ARG A 458 2.50 -18.16 12.54
N ALA A 459 1.58 -19.08 12.85
CA ALA A 459 0.51 -18.84 13.83
C ALA A 459 1.03 -18.61 15.27
N ASP A 460 2.26 -19.04 15.57
CA ASP A 460 2.96 -18.83 16.83
C ASP A 460 3.76 -17.51 16.87
N GLY A 461 3.68 -16.68 15.83
CA GLY A 461 4.37 -15.38 15.75
C GLY A 461 5.82 -15.46 15.28
N THR A 462 6.34 -16.66 15.01
CA THR A 462 7.68 -16.86 14.42
C THR A 462 7.61 -16.89 12.89
N TRP A 463 8.75 -16.86 12.20
CA TRP A 463 8.78 -16.85 10.73
C TRP A 463 9.49 -18.07 10.17
N VAL A 464 9.03 -18.61 9.04
CA VAL A 464 9.65 -19.84 8.48
C VAL A 464 11.05 -19.61 7.92
N GLN A 465 11.37 -18.41 7.45
CA GLN A 465 12.73 -18.10 7.00
C GLN A 465 13.75 -18.19 8.13
N ASP A 466 13.33 -17.92 9.38
CA ASP A 466 14.23 -17.84 10.51
C ASP A 466 14.90 -19.19 10.81
N GLU A 467 14.21 -20.27 10.48
CA GLU A 467 14.60 -21.64 10.79
C GLU A 467 15.22 -22.37 9.59
N PHE A 468 14.73 -22.11 8.37
CA PHE A 468 15.04 -22.96 7.20
C PHE A 468 15.82 -22.27 6.07
N PHE A 469 15.88 -20.93 6.07
CA PHE A 469 16.41 -20.14 4.96
C PHE A 469 17.34 -19.02 5.42
N ASP A 470 18.09 -19.25 6.49
CA ASP A 470 19.07 -18.29 7.03
C ASP A 470 18.49 -16.89 7.25
N ARG A 471 17.20 -16.81 7.65
CA ARG A 471 16.43 -15.58 7.91
C ARG A 471 16.21 -14.69 6.70
N HIS A 472 16.23 -15.28 5.51
CA HIS A 472 16.09 -14.56 4.26
C HIS A 472 14.86 -15.00 3.46
N ILE A 473 14.16 -14.03 2.87
CA ILE A 473 13.14 -14.24 1.84
C ILE A 473 13.74 -13.76 0.52
N THR A 474 13.83 -14.67 -0.46
CA THR A 474 14.47 -14.40 -1.74
C THR A 474 13.70 -13.39 -2.57
N SER A 475 12.37 -13.53 -2.62
CA SER A 475 11.50 -12.56 -3.28
C SER A 475 10.11 -12.60 -2.65
N GLU A 476 9.47 -11.44 -2.55
CA GLU A 476 8.19 -11.26 -1.87
C GLU A 476 7.20 -10.43 -2.72
N LEU A 477 6.00 -10.98 -2.94
CA LEU A 477 4.86 -10.26 -3.49
C LEU A 477 3.65 -10.42 -2.57
N ARG A 478 3.40 -9.41 -1.73
CA ARG A 478 2.28 -9.41 -0.79
C ARG A 478 0.95 -9.12 -1.50
N LEU A 479 -0.16 -9.34 -0.79
CA LEU A 479 -1.52 -9.19 -1.33
C LEU A 479 -1.77 -7.78 -1.92
N TRP A 480 -1.26 -6.73 -1.27
CA TRP A 480 -1.42 -5.34 -1.71
C TRP A 480 -0.75 -5.07 -3.03
N ASP A 481 0.52 -5.43 -3.12
CA ASP A 481 1.31 -5.23 -4.32
C ASP A 481 0.71 -6.02 -5.49
N ALA A 482 0.12 -7.20 -5.21
CA ALA A 482 -0.58 -7.99 -6.22
C ALA A 482 -1.91 -7.37 -6.68
N LEU A 483 -2.62 -6.64 -5.80
CA LEU A 483 -3.84 -5.91 -6.17
C LEU A 483 -3.51 -4.61 -6.93
N ASP A 484 -2.51 -3.85 -6.46
CA ASP A 484 -2.03 -2.62 -7.11
C ASP A 484 -1.53 -2.89 -8.54
N ALA A 485 -0.87 -4.04 -8.74
CA ALA A 485 -0.39 -4.47 -10.06
C ALA A 485 -1.48 -5.14 -10.93
N ASP A 486 -2.75 -5.09 -10.53
CA ASP A 486 -3.90 -5.66 -11.25
C ASP A 486 -3.75 -7.18 -11.53
N LEU A 487 -2.98 -7.89 -10.70
CA LEU A 487 -2.71 -9.33 -10.82
C LEU A 487 -3.83 -10.17 -10.18
N LEU A 488 -4.60 -9.57 -9.28
CA LEU A 488 -5.71 -10.18 -8.55
C LEU A 488 -7.00 -9.43 -8.81
N CYS A 489 -8.13 -10.13 -8.67
CA CYS A 489 -9.44 -9.51 -8.63
C CYS A 489 -9.54 -8.62 -7.38
N PRO A 490 -9.99 -7.36 -7.51
CA PRO A 490 -10.26 -6.51 -6.35
C PRO A 490 -11.38 -7.07 -5.49
N PHE A 491 -11.47 -6.63 -4.22
CA PHE A 491 -12.45 -7.14 -3.27
C PHE A 491 -13.23 -6.03 -2.55
N HIS A 492 -14.50 -6.29 -2.26
CA HIS A 492 -15.32 -5.50 -1.35
C HIS A 492 -15.55 -6.30 -0.08
N TYR A 493 -14.94 -5.88 1.01
CA TYR A 493 -15.06 -6.48 2.32
C TYR A 493 -16.10 -5.72 3.15
N PHE A 494 -17.09 -6.46 3.64
CA PHE A 494 -18.14 -5.95 4.52
C PHE A 494 -18.03 -6.64 5.89
N GLY A 495 -17.58 -5.89 6.90
CA GLY A 495 -17.58 -6.32 8.29
C GLY A 495 -18.94 -6.00 8.93
N ILE A 496 -19.71 -7.05 9.21
CA ILE A 496 -21.09 -6.98 9.68
C ILE A 496 -21.17 -7.54 11.09
N ASN A 497 -21.69 -6.76 12.03
CA ASN A 497 -21.97 -7.23 13.39
C ASN A 497 -23.15 -8.20 13.34
N ASP A 498 -22.91 -9.44 13.78
CA ASP A 498 -23.94 -10.49 13.84
C ASP A 498 -24.56 -10.64 15.24
N GLU A 499 -24.24 -9.72 16.16
CA GLU A 499 -24.72 -9.66 17.55
C GLU A 499 -24.42 -10.89 18.41
N THR A 500 -23.68 -11.88 17.88
CA THR A 500 -23.41 -13.12 18.59
C THR A 500 -22.44 -12.87 19.74
N ASP A 501 -22.80 -13.26 20.97
CA ASP A 501 -21.90 -13.16 22.11
C ASP A 501 -21.03 -14.41 22.28
N LEU A 502 -19.74 -14.26 21.96
CA LEU A 502 -18.70 -15.28 22.09
C LEU A 502 -17.73 -14.98 23.24
N SER A 503 -18.05 -14.02 24.10
CA SER A 503 -17.20 -13.63 25.24
C SER A 503 -17.16 -14.70 26.33
N HIS A 504 -18.18 -15.55 26.41
CA HIS A 504 -18.30 -16.62 27.39
C HIS A 504 -17.73 -17.97 26.94
N VAL A 505 -17.41 -18.13 25.65
CA VAL A 505 -16.87 -19.38 25.09
C VAL A 505 -15.45 -19.62 25.63
N ALA A 506 -15.17 -20.85 26.04
CA ALA A 506 -13.88 -21.23 26.59
C ALA A 506 -12.73 -21.05 25.57
N TRP A 507 -11.58 -20.57 26.08
CA TRP A 507 -10.38 -20.26 25.31
C TRP A 507 -9.21 -21.11 25.79
N SER A 508 -8.52 -21.80 24.87
CA SER A 508 -7.38 -22.66 25.19
C SER A 508 -6.35 -22.65 24.07
N ARG A 509 -5.06 -22.53 24.43
CA ARG A 509 -3.92 -22.54 23.48
C ARG A 509 -4.07 -21.57 22.30
N GLY A 510 -4.65 -20.39 22.55
CA GLY A 510 -4.82 -19.36 21.53
C GLY A 510 -6.02 -19.55 20.60
N ALA A 511 -6.91 -20.50 20.90
CA ALA A 511 -8.11 -20.74 20.13
C ALA A 511 -9.37 -21.01 20.97
N TYR A 512 -10.55 -20.77 20.39
CA TYR A 512 -11.83 -21.19 20.96
C TYR A 512 -12.00 -22.72 20.98
N LEU A 513 -12.64 -23.26 22.03
CA LEU A 513 -13.02 -24.67 22.06
C LEU A 513 -14.15 -24.95 21.06
N GLY A 514 -13.85 -25.77 20.04
CA GLY A 514 -14.72 -25.98 18.88
C GLY A 514 -16.13 -26.50 19.20
N ARG A 515 -16.32 -27.26 20.29
CA ARG A 515 -17.65 -27.76 20.69
C ARG A 515 -18.58 -26.66 21.20
N GLU A 516 -18.09 -25.81 22.10
CA GLU A 516 -18.87 -24.69 22.63
C GLU A 516 -19.15 -23.65 21.54
N LEU A 517 -18.18 -23.44 20.63
CA LEU A 517 -18.35 -22.57 19.48
C LEU A 517 -19.42 -23.11 18.50
N ASP A 518 -19.49 -24.43 18.31
CA ASP A 518 -20.55 -25.08 17.53
C ASP A 518 -21.92 -24.92 18.19
N GLU A 519 -22.01 -25.11 19.51
CA GLU A 519 -23.26 -24.94 20.26
C GLU A 519 -23.79 -23.49 20.17
N ALA A 520 -22.91 -22.49 20.19
CA ALA A 520 -23.28 -21.09 20.07
C ALA A 520 -23.72 -20.68 18.66
N LEU A 521 -23.18 -21.31 17.60
CA LEU A 521 -23.34 -20.83 16.22
C LEU A 521 -24.19 -21.73 15.32
N ALA A 522 -24.20 -23.04 15.57
CA ALA A 522 -24.90 -23.98 14.70
C ALA A 522 -26.32 -24.23 15.22
N GLY A 523 -27.30 -23.90 14.38
CA GLY A 523 -28.73 -23.99 14.71
C GLY A 523 -29.39 -22.64 15.02
N ASP A 524 -28.62 -21.54 15.05
CA ASP A 524 -29.17 -20.20 15.20
C ASP A 524 -29.81 -19.73 13.88
N SER A 525 -31.15 -19.83 13.84
CA SER A 525 -31.94 -19.43 12.67
C SER A 525 -32.03 -17.92 12.50
N ASP A 526 -31.87 -17.15 13.58
CA ASP A 526 -31.90 -15.69 13.52
C ASP A 526 -30.59 -15.18 12.90
N ARG A 527 -29.45 -15.75 13.31
CA ARG A 527 -28.15 -15.49 12.66
C ARG A 527 -28.15 -15.91 11.20
N ALA A 528 -28.68 -17.09 10.85
CA ALA A 528 -28.76 -17.53 9.46
C ALA A 528 -29.62 -16.58 8.60
N ARG A 529 -30.72 -16.05 9.16
CA ARG A 529 -31.54 -15.03 8.51
C ARG A 529 -30.80 -13.70 8.35
N LEU A 530 -30.03 -13.27 9.34
CA LEU A 530 -29.18 -12.08 9.24
C LEU A 530 -28.16 -12.24 8.10
N VAL A 531 -27.49 -13.40 8.04
CA VAL A 531 -26.54 -13.73 6.96
C VAL A 531 -27.20 -13.67 5.59
N PHE A 532 -28.39 -14.25 5.45
CA PHE A 532 -29.13 -14.24 4.19
C PHE A 532 -29.59 -12.83 3.80
N ASN A 533 -30.10 -12.04 4.74
CA ASN A 533 -30.52 -10.65 4.48
C ASN A 533 -29.34 -9.77 4.07
N ALA A 534 -28.18 -9.92 4.71
CA ALA A 534 -26.97 -9.22 4.33
C ALA A 534 -26.50 -9.62 2.91
N LEU A 535 -26.65 -10.90 2.54
CA LEU A 535 -26.41 -11.33 1.16
C LEU A 535 -27.34 -10.63 0.17
N LEU A 536 -28.65 -10.58 0.45
CA LEU A 536 -29.64 -9.91 -0.41
C LEU A 536 -29.37 -8.41 -0.55
N ASP A 537 -28.97 -7.76 0.54
CA ASP A 537 -28.64 -6.34 0.56
C ASP A 537 -27.34 -6.05 -0.22
N LYS A 538 -26.33 -6.93 -0.07
CA LYS A 538 -25.00 -6.68 -0.65
C LYS A 538 -24.78 -7.25 -2.03
N VAL A 539 -25.57 -8.23 -2.49
CA VAL A 539 -25.40 -8.89 -3.78
C VAL A 539 -26.63 -8.72 -4.65
N SER A 540 -26.46 -8.03 -5.79
CA SER A 540 -27.57 -7.62 -6.65
C SER A 540 -28.11 -8.72 -7.59
N ASP A 541 -27.28 -9.69 -7.94
CA ASP A 541 -27.67 -10.82 -8.79
C ASP A 541 -27.25 -12.13 -8.12
N LEU A 542 -28.22 -12.81 -7.52
CA LEU A 542 -28.01 -14.07 -6.80
C LEU A 542 -27.78 -15.25 -7.76
N GLN A 543 -28.18 -15.16 -9.04
CA GLN A 543 -27.98 -16.21 -10.04
C GLN A 543 -26.53 -16.24 -10.54
N ALA A 544 -25.89 -15.07 -10.59
CA ALA A 544 -24.47 -14.93 -10.89
C ALA A 544 -23.55 -15.38 -9.74
N VAL A 545 -24.09 -15.58 -8.53
CA VAL A 545 -23.27 -15.94 -7.37
C VAL A 545 -22.63 -17.31 -7.52
N ARG A 546 -21.34 -17.33 -7.24
CA ARG A 546 -20.50 -18.52 -7.07
C ARG A 546 -19.85 -18.36 -5.70
N GLY A 547 -20.57 -18.84 -4.69
CA GLY A 547 -20.30 -18.53 -3.30
C GLY A 547 -19.61 -19.64 -2.51
N LEU A 548 -18.72 -19.27 -1.59
CA LEU A 548 -18.17 -20.17 -0.57
C LEU A 548 -18.53 -19.67 0.83
N GLY A 549 -19.02 -20.56 1.69
CA GLY A 549 -19.29 -20.27 3.10
C GLY A 549 -18.37 -21.06 4.02
N PHE A 550 -17.62 -20.35 4.87
CA PHE A 550 -16.70 -20.96 5.83
C PHE A 550 -17.35 -21.08 7.20
N CYS A 551 -17.70 -22.30 7.59
CA CYS A 551 -18.44 -22.61 8.80
C CYS A 551 -17.53 -23.12 9.93
N VAL A 552 -18.05 -23.12 11.17
CA VAL A 552 -17.31 -23.52 12.37
C VAL A 552 -17.21 -25.03 12.56
N SER A 553 -18.20 -25.78 12.05
CA SER A 553 -18.32 -27.22 12.23
C SER A 553 -19.11 -27.84 11.07
N VAL A 554 -19.01 -29.17 10.92
CA VAL A 554 -19.76 -29.91 9.90
C VAL A 554 -21.26 -29.69 10.08
N ARG A 555 -21.74 -29.75 11.34
CA ARG A 555 -23.15 -29.48 11.68
C ARG A 555 -23.59 -28.09 11.22
N HIS A 556 -22.77 -27.07 11.41
CA HIS A 556 -23.04 -25.71 10.96
C HIS A 556 -23.12 -25.62 9.42
N ALA A 557 -22.21 -26.28 8.70
CA ALA A 557 -22.20 -26.25 7.24
C ALA A 557 -23.47 -26.86 6.64
N HIS A 558 -23.90 -28.03 7.13
CA HIS A 558 -25.15 -28.68 6.71
C HIS A 558 -26.36 -27.81 7.05
N PHE A 559 -26.42 -27.24 8.25
CA PHE A 559 -27.50 -26.31 8.64
C PHE A 559 -27.62 -25.10 7.70
N MET A 560 -26.50 -24.45 7.35
CA MET A 560 -26.52 -23.30 6.44
C MET A 560 -26.91 -23.70 5.01
N ALA A 561 -26.43 -24.83 4.51
CA ALA A 561 -26.79 -25.35 3.20
C ALA A 561 -28.31 -25.64 3.10
N GLU A 562 -28.88 -26.25 4.13
CA GLU A 562 -30.32 -26.49 4.21
C GLU A 562 -31.11 -25.19 4.28
N PHE A 563 -30.69 -24.24 5.12
CA PHE A 563 -31.35 -22.95 5.28
C PHE A 563 -31.40 -22.18 3.96
N PHE A 564 -30.25 -22.04 3.29
CA PHE A 564 -30.15 -21.34 2.01
C PHE A 564 -30.98 -22.01 0.92
N THR A 565 -30.97 -23.35 0.87
CA THR A 565 -31.77 -24.11 -0.09
C THR A 565 -33.27 -23.91 0.14
N LYS A 566 -33.74 -23.91 1.41
CA LYS A 566 -35.14 -23.61 1.77
C LYS A 566 -35.51 -22.16 1.43
N ALA A 567 -34.56 -21.23 1.51
CA ALA A 567 -34.73 -19.82 1.15
C ALA A 567 -34.63 -19.54 -0.37
N GLY A 568 -34.46 -20.57 -1.20
CA GLY A 568 -34.48 -20.46 -2.67
C GLY A 568 -33.10 -20.42 -3.35
N LEU A 569 -32.00 -20.51 -2.60
CA LEU A 569 -30.64 -20.58 -3.14
C LEU A 569 -30.09 -22.00 -3.00
N LYS A 570 -30.04 -22.74 -4.11
CA LYS A 570 -29.50 -24.11 -4.13
C LYS A 570 -28.08 -24.13 -3.55
N SER A 571 -27.91 -24.80 -2.42
CA SER A 571 -26.66 -24.81 -1.67
C SER A 571 -26.32 -26.22 -1.22
N LEU A 572 -25.02 -26.55 -1.15
CA LEU A 572 -24.55 -27.84 -0.66
C LEU A 572 -23.51 -27.65 0.44
N ALA A 573 -23.43 -28.62 1.35
CA ALA A 573 -22.36 -28.70 2.34
C ALA A 573 -21.33 -29.74 1.90
N VAL A 574 -20.05 -29.45 2.12
CA VAL A 574 -18.94 -30.37 1.82
C VAL A 574 -17.97 -30.37 3.00
N ASP A 575 -17.58 -31.55 3.45
CA ASP A 575 -16.67 -31.73 4.57
C ASP A 575 -15.61 -32.81 4.29
N GLY A 576 -14.74 -33.08 5.28
CA GLY A 576 -13.64 -34.02 5.18
C GLY A 576 -14.07 -35.47 4.90
N SER A 577 -15.29 -35.85 5.29
CA SER A 577 -15.86 -37.18 5.10
C SER A 577 -16.60 -37.37 3.76
N THR A 578 -16.90 -36.27 3.04
CA THR A 578 -17.55 -36.33 1.72
C THR A 578 -16.67 -37.07 0.71
N ASP A 579 -17.27 -37.98 -0.06
CA ASP A 579 -16.57 -38.77 -1.07
C ASP A 579 -15.88 -37.87 -2.13
N PRO A 580 -14.65 -38.18 -2.59
CA PRO A 580 -13.93 -37.37 -3.56
C PRO A 580 -14.65 -37.16 -4.91
N ALA A 581 -15.51 -38.08 -5.33
CA ALA A 581 -16.32 -37.94 -6.54
C ALA A 581 -17.48 -36.97 -6.31
N GLU A 582 -18.18 -37.10 -5.18
CA GLU A 582 -19.25 -36.17 -4.79
C GLU A 582 -18.73 -34.75 -4.57
N ARG A 583 -17.57 -34.61 -3.92
CA ARG A 583 -16.88 -33.33 -3.77
C ARG A 583 -16.58 -32.70 -5.13
N ARG A 584 -16.02 -33.45 -6.08
CA ARG A 584 -15.77 -32.97 -7.44
C ARG A 584 -17.05 -32.57 -8.16
N ALA A 585 -18.13 -33.34 -8.00
CA ALA A 585 -19.43 -33.00 -8.56
C ALA A 585 -20.01 -31.70 -7.98
N ALA A 586 -19.90 -31.47 -6.67
CA ALA A 586 -20.33 -30.24 -6.01
C ALA A 586 -19.55 -29.02 -6.51
N LEU A 587 -18.24 -29.14 -6.70
CA LEU A 587 -17.39 -28.07 -7.24
C LEU A 587 -17.73 -27.73 -8.70
N LEU A 588 -17.99 -28.75 -9.53
CA LEU A 588 -18.46 -28.55 -10.90
C LEU A 588 -19.85 -27.92 -10.93
N ALA A 589 -20.76 -28.34 -10.04
CA ALA A 589 -22.09 -27.77 -9.92
C ALA A 589 -22.06 -26.29 -9.49
N LEU A 590 -21.13 -25.92 -8.61
CA LEU A 590 -20.87 -24.53 -8.27
C LEU A 590 -20.41 -23.76 -9.51
N ARG A 591 -19.33 -24.20 -10.17
CA ARG A 591 -18.79 -23.54 -11.38
C ARG A 591 -19.86 -23.31 -12.45
N ASP A 592 -20.63 -24.36 -12.76
CA ASP A 592 -21.67 -24.33 -13.80
C ASP A 592 -22.95 -23.55 -13.36
N GLY A 593 -23.02 -23.07 -12.11
CA GLY A 593 -24.17 -22.31 -11.59
C GLY A 593 -25.40 -23.13 -11.21
N LYS A 594 -25.27 -24.46 -11.15
CA LYS A 594 -26.35 -25.34 -10.67
C LYS A 594 -26.54 -25.23 -9.16
N VAL A 595 -25.48 -24.86 -8.46
CA VAL A 595 -25.43 -24.57 -7.03
C VAL A 595 -24.86 -23.17 -6.87
N THR A 596 -25.45 -22.39 -5.97
CA THR A 596 -25.08 -21.00 -5.69
C THR A 596 -24.00 -20.93 -4.60
N PHE A 597 -24.11 -21.75 -3.54
CA PHE A 597 -23.16 -21.78 -2.42
C PHE A 597 -22.68 -23.18 -2.09
N LEU A 598 -21.38 -23.28 -1.77
CA LEU A 598 -20.81 -24.42 -1.05
C LEU A 598 -20.39 -23.99 0.36
N PHE A 599 -20.97 -24.63 1.38
CA PHE A 599 -20.61 -24.46 2.78
C PHE A 599 -19.61 -25.53 3.19
N ALA A 600 -18.52 -25.15 3.85
CA ALA A 600 -17.50 -26.11 4.27
C ALA A 600 -16.76 -25.71 5.54
N VAL A 601 -16.02 -26.68 6.07
CA VAL A 601 -15.25 -26.60 7.32
C VAL A 601 -13.87 -27.14 7.03
N ASP A 602 -12.86 -26.29 7.12
CA ASP A 602 -11.43 -26.60 6.92
C ASP A 602 -11.03 -27.23 5.57
N LEU A 603 -12.01 -27.55 4.73
CA LEU A 603 -11.83 -28.22 3.46
C LEU A 603 -11.36 -27.26 2.36
N PHE A 604 -11.81 -26.00 2.40
CA PHE A 604 -11.49 -24.99 1.39
C PHE A 604 -10.41 -23.99 1.82
N ASN A 605 -9.76 -24.21 2.97
CA ASN A 605 -8.64 -23.37 3.39
C ASN A 605 -7.46 -23.52 2.39
N GLU A 606 -7.22 -24.73 1.87
CA GLU A 606 -6.09 -25.05 0.97
C GLU A 606 -6.52 -25.96 -0.20
N GLY A 607 -5.92 -25.79 -1.38
CA GLY A 607 -6.08 -26.73 -2.52
C GLY A 607 -7.39 -26.69 -3.32
N LEU A 608 -8.26 -25.70 -3.11
CA LEU A 608 -9.44 -25.47 -3.96
C LEU A 608 -9.11 -24.58 -5.17
N ASP A 609 -9.46 -25.03 -6.38
CA ASP A 609 -9.27 -24.29 -7.63
C ASP A 609 -10.61 -24.01 -8.33
N ILE A 610 -11.33 -22.99 -7.85
CA ILE A 610 -12.49 -22.42 -8.54
C ILE A 610 -12.23 -20.92 -8.75
N PRO A 611 -11.65 -20.54 -9.90
CA PRO A 611 -11.36 -19.13 -10.21
C PRO A 611 -12.62 -18.24 -10.21
N ASP A 612 -13.78 -18.80 -10.56
CA ASP A 612 -15.04 -18.06 -10.72
C ASP A 612 -15.75 -17.67 -9.40
N VAL A 613 -15.18 -18.03 -8.24
CA VAL A 613 -15.75 -17.62 -6.94
C VAL A 613 -15.77 -16.09 -6.82
N ASN A 614 -16.97 -15.54 -6.65
CA ASN A 614 -17.21 -14.09 -6.58
C ASN A 614 -17.84 -13.62 -5.26
N THR A 615 -18.23 -14.55 -4.37
CA THR A 615 -18.78 -14.23 -3.05
C THR A 615 -18.19 -15.15 -1.97
N LEU A 616 -17.71 -14.58 -0.86
CA LEU A 616 -17.28 -15.32 0.33
C LEU A 616 -18.14 -14.94 1.54
N LEU A 617 -18.60 -15.94 2.29
CA LEU A 617 -19.22 -15.77 3.59
C LEU A 617 -18.28 -16.31 4.67
N LEU A 618 -17.75 -15.40 5.50
CA LEU A 618 -16.92 -15.76 6.64
C LEU A 618 -17.85 -15.88 7.85
N LEU A 619 -18.25 -17.11 8.18
CA LEU A 619 -19.26 -17.42 9.21
C LEU A 619 -18.65 -17.95 10.50
N ARG A 620 -17.32 -17.95 10.59
CA ARG A 620 -16.54 -18.44 11.72
C ARG A 620 -15.56 -17.36 12.22
N PRO A 621 -15.23 -17.36 13.52
CA PRO A 621 -14.08 -16.64 14.01
C PRO A 621 -12.81 -17.25 13.38
N THR A 622 -12.13 -16.48 12.52
CA THR A 622 -10.83 -16.86 11.95
C THR A 622 -9.72 -16.17 12.73
N GLU A 623 -9.10 -16.88 13.65
CA GLU A 623 -8.06 -16.36 14.56
C GLU A 623 -6.73 -16.13 13.85
N SER A 624 -6.38 -17.04 12.93
CA SER A 624 -5.14 -16.97 12.17
C SER A 624 -5.30 -16.04 10.96
N ALA A 625 -4.46 -15.00 10.91
CA ALA A 625 -4.36 -14.12 9.74
C ALA A 625 -3.97 -14.91 8.47
N THR A 626 -3.18 -15.97 8.62
CA THR A 626 -2.81 -16.88 7.52
C THR A 626 -4.03 -17.55 6.92
N VAL A 627 -4.87 -18.17 7.75
CA VAL A 627 -6.10 -18.84 7.28
C VAL A 627 -7.04 -17.83 6.63
N PHE A 628 -7.16 -16.63 7.20
CA PHE A 628 -7.96 -15.55 6.62
C PHE A 628 -7.50 -15.16 5.21
N LEU A 629 -6.20 -14.92 5.01
CA LEU A 629 -5.63 -14.58 3.70
C LEU A 629 -5.75 -15.74 2.70
N GLN A 630 -5.61 -16.99 3.16
CA GLN A 630 -5.81 -18.17 2.32
C GLN A 630 -7.27 -18.28 1.83
N GLN A 631 -8.24 -18.06 2.72
CA GLN A 631 -9.68 -18.06 2.40
C GLN A 631 -10.03 -16.96 1.41
N LEU A 632 -9.55 -15.74 1.68
CA LEU A 632 -9.72 -14.59 0.79
C LEU A 632 -9.11 -14.87 -0.60
N GLY A 633 -7.89 -15.41 -0.62
CA GLY A 633 -7.15 -15.78 -1.82
C GLY A 633 -7.85 -16.76 -2.77
N ARG A 634 -8.89 -17.48 -2.30
CA ARG A 634 -9.73 -18.32 -3.17
C ARG A 634 -10.62 -17.49 -4.09
N GLY A 635 -11.11 -16.37 -3.60
CA GLY A 635 -11.95 -15.45 -4.36
C GLY A 635 -11.17 -14.41 -5.16
N LEU A 636 -9.91 -14.16 -4.84
CA LEU A 636 -9.09 -13.10 -5.46
C LEU A 636 -8.52 -13.45 -6.84
N ARG A 637 -8.70 -14.68 -7.34
CA ARG A 637 -8.24 -15.05 -8.69
C ARG A 637 -9.00 -14.26 -9.75
N ARG A 638 -8.36 -13.81 -10.83
CA ARG A 638 -9.05 -13.04 -11.87
C ARG A 638 -9.71 -13.94 -12.92
N THR A 639 -10.93 -13.62 -13.35
CA THR A 639 -11.59 -14.25 -14.51
C THR A 639 -12.33 -13.19 -15.34
N PRO A 640 -12.53 -13.38 -16.65
CA PRO A 640 -13.11 -12.35 -17.53
C PRO A 640 -14.51 -11.85 -17.12
N ASN A 641 -15.26 -12.68 -16.40
CA ASN A 641 -16.64 -12.40 -15.98
C ASN A 641 -16.74 -11.98 -14.50
N LYS A 642 -15.60 -11.78 -13.82
CA LYS A 642 -15.56 -11.42 -12.40
C LYS A 642 -14.86 -10.08 -12.20
N ASP A 643 -15.68 -9.07 -11.98
CA ASP A 643 -15.20 -7.70 -11.76
C ASP A 643 -14.69 -7.48 -10.33
N VAL A 644 -15.32 -8.11 -9.33
CA VAL A 644 -15.02 -7.91 -7.91
C VAL A 644 -15.38 -9.15 -7.08
N LEU A 645 -14.62 -9.38 -6.02
CA LEU A 645 -14.94 -10.35 -4.98
C LEU A 645 -15.72 -9.69 -3.85
N THR A 646 -16.94 -10.13 -3.58
CA THR A 646 -17.70 -9.68 -2.39
C THR A 646 -17.40 -10.58 -1.21
N VAL A 647 -17.00 -10.01 -0.08
CA VAL A 647 -16.68 -10.72 1.16
C VAL A 647 -17.58 -10.21 2.27
N LEU A 648 -18.40 -11.08 2.83
CA LEU A 648 -19.25 -10.79 3.98
C LEU A 648 -18.65 -11.47 5.20
N ASP A 649 -18.13 -10.69 6.14
CA ASP A 649 -17.51 -11.18 7.38
C ASP A 649 -18.44 -10.86 8.55
N PHE A 650 -18.95 -11.90 9.19
CA PHE A 650 -19.89 -11.79 10.30
C PHE A 650 -19.14 -11.83 11.62
N VAL A 651 -19.09 -10.68 12.28
CA VAL A 651 -18.24 -10.40 13.43
C VAL A 651 -19.07 -10.33 14.70
N GLY A 652 -18.86 -11.31 15.58
CA GLY A 652 -19.50 -11.34 16.90
C GLY A 652 -18.76 -10.51 17.95
N GLN A 653 -19.29 -10.54 19.17
CA GLN A 653 -18.61 -10.04 20.36
C GLN A 653 -17.63 -11.08 20.87
N HIS A 654 -16.34 -10.86 20.61
CA HIS A 654 -15.28 -11.78 21.01
C HIS A 654 -14.67 -11.46 22.39
N ARG A 655 -13.87 -12.40 22.89
CA ARG A 655 -13.03 -12.21 24.08
C ARG A 655 -11.89 -11.24 23.79
N LYS A 656 -11.26 -10.69 24.85
CA LYS A 656 -10.12 -9.76 24.72
C LYS A 656 -8.88 -10.42 24.11
N GLU A 657 -8.76 -11.73 24.27
CA GLU A 657 -7.68 -12.56 23.75
C GLU A 657 -7.77 -12.74 22.22
N TYR A 658 -8.96 -12.56 21.63
CA TYR A 658 -9.19 -12.65 20.19
C TYR A 658 -8.68 -11.39 19.48
N ARG A 659 -7.70 -11.55 18.58
CA ARG A 659 -7.04 -10.42 17.91
C ARG A 659 -7.62 -10.15 16.53
N PHE A 660 -8.77 -9.47 16.48
CA PHE A 660 -9.44 -9.13 15.22
C PHE A 660 -8.59 -8.20 14.34
N GLY A 661 -7.87 -7.25 14.95
CA GLY A 661 -7.00 -6.31 14.24
C GLY A 661 -5.87 -6.95 13.43
N ASN A 662 -5.40 -8.15 13.80
CA ASN A 662 -4.35 -8.85 13.07
C ASN A 662 -4.77 -9.21 11.63
N ARG A 663 -6.06 -9.47 11.41
CA ARG A 663 -6.60 -9.76 10.06
C ARG A 663 -6.43 -8.54 9.15
N PHE A 664 -6.79 -7.35 9.63
CA PHE A 664 -6.62 -6.12 8.86
C PHE A 664 -5.17 -5.71 8.73
N HIS A 665 -4.31 -6.00 9.71
CA HIS A 665 -2.87 -5.80 9.57
C HIS A 665 -2.31 -6.64 8.42
N ALA A 666 -2.61 -7.94 8.39
CA ALA A 666 -2.18 -8.82 7.30
C ALA A 666 -2.86 -8.47 5.96
N LEU A 667 -4.13 -8.04 6.02
CA LEU A 667 -4.90 -7.57 4.88
C LEU A 667 -4.50 -6.18 4.43
N THR A 668 -3.70 -5.37 5.15
CA THR A 668 -3.34 -3.99 4.72
C THR A 668 -1.84 -3.74 4.62
N GLY A 669 -1.03 -4.52 5.33
CA GLY A 669 0.36 -4.20 5.60
C GLY A 669 0.56 -2.95 6.47
N PHE A 670 -0.51 -2.28 6.90
CA PHE A 670 -0.41 -1.07 7.72
C PHE A 670 -0.07 -1.44 9.15
N THR A 671 0.95 -0.79 9.71
CA THR A 671 1.23 -0.80 11.16
C THR A 671 -0.02 -0.43 11.96
N ARG A 672 -0.13 -0.95 13.18
CA ARG A 672 -1.33 -0.77 14.04
C ARG A 672 -1.76 0.70 14.19
N GLY A 673 -0.80 1.63 14.23
CA GLY A 673 -1.03 3.06 14.33
C GLY A 673 -1.78 3.63 13.12
N ARG A 674 -1.26 3.42 11.91
CA ARG A 674 -1.91 3.77 10.65
C ARG A 674 -3.20 3.01 10.44
N LEU A 675 -3.25 1.71 10.76
CA LEU A 675 -4.48 0.95 10.65
C LEU A 675 -5.62 1.62 11.45
N LYS A 676 -5.35 2.11 12.66
CA LYS A 676 -6.35 2.88 13.42
C LYS A 676 -6.77 4.16 12.69
N GLN A 677 -5.82 4.93 12.17
CA GLN A 677 -6.12 6.18 11.44
C GLN A 677 -6.93 5.92 10.17
N GLU A 678 -6.60 4.86 9.43
CA GLU A 678 -7.31 4.42 8.23
C GLU A 678 -8.72 3.95 8.59
N VAL A 679 -8.88 3.10 9.63
CA VAL A 679 -10.20 2.69 10.12
C VAL A 679 -11.04 3.90 10.54
N ASP A 680 -10.47 4.84 11.29
CA ASP A 680 -11.14 6.09 11.71
C ASP A 680 -11.67 6.86 10.48
N LYS A 681 -10.88 6.94 9.40
CA LYS A 681 -11.18 7.64 8.14
C LYS A 681 -11.93 6.81 7.09
N ASP A 682 -12.37 5.60 7.43
CA ASP A 682 -13.08 4.68 6.52
C ASP A 682 -12.23 4.20 5.32
N PHE A 683 -10.95 3.90 5.59
CA PHE A 683 -9.94 3.37 4.65
C PHE A 683 -9.83 4.18 3.34
N PRO A 684 -9.39 5.45 3.39
CA PRO A 684 -9.26 6.29 2.20
C PRO A 684 -8.18 5.82 1.21
N LEU A 685 -7.17 5.06 1.67
CA LEU A 685 -5.97 4.70 0.89
C LEU A 685 -5.91 3.20 0.52
N LEU A 686 -6.99 2.67 -0.06
CA LEU A 686 -7.05 1.28 -0.56
C LEU A 686 -6.55 1.18 -2.02
N PRO A 687 -6.14 -0.02 -2.49
CA PRO A 687 -5.78 -0.25 -3.89
C PRO A 687 -7.00 0.02 -4.78
N PRO A 688 -6.78 0.37 -6.06
CA PRO A 688 -7.86 0.57 -7.01
C PRO A 688 -8.88 -0.58 -6.97
N GLY A 689 -10.15 -0.23 -6.75
CA GLY A 689 -11.29 -1.14 -6.70
C GLY A 689 -11.49 -2.01 -5.48
N CYS A 690 -10.62 -1.91 -4.47
CA CYS A 690 -10.87 -2.52 -3.17
C CYS A 690 -11.68 -1.59 -2.28
N GLN A 691 -12.58 -2.17 -1.48
CA GLN A 691 -13.36 -1.43 -0.49
C GLN A 691 -13.42 -2.21 0.81
N ILE A 692 -13.26 -1.52 1.94
CA ILE A 692 -13.50 -2.08 3.27
C ILE A 692 -14.58 -1.24 3.94
N VAL A 693 -15.75 -1.82 4.14
CA VAL A 693 -16.89 -1.20 4.82
C VAL A 693 -17.14 -1.96 6.10
N LEU A 694 -16.96 -1.28 7.23
CA LEU A 694 -17.29 -1.82 8.55
C LEU A 694 -18.55 -1.13 9.04
N ASP A 695 -19.48 -1.90 9.60
CA ASP A 695 -20.59 -1.28 10.32
C ASP A 695 -20.09 -0.53 11.56
N ARG A 696 -20.96 0.30 12.15
CA ARG A 696 -20.60 1.16 13.29
C ARG A 696 -20.04 0.36 14.47
N VAL A 697 -20.70 -0.74 14.85
CA VAL A 697 -20.33 -1.53 16.04
C VAL A 697 -19.00 -2.26 15.81
N THR A 698 -18.81 -2.85 14.65
CA THR A 698 -17.58 -3.55 14.24
C THR A 698 -16.42 -2.57 14.16
N LYS A 699 -16.65 -1.38 13.57
CA LYS A 699 -15.66 -0.29 13.53
C LYS A 699 -15.24 0.17 14.93
N ASP A 700 -16.21 0.45 15.79
CA ASP A 700 -15.95 0.91 17.16
C ASP A 700 -15.19 -0.15 17.98
N ARG A 701 -15.54 -1.44 17.83
CA ARG A 701 -14.83 -2.56 18.46
C ARG A 701 -13.39 -2.68 17.97
N LEU A 702 -13.16 -2.60 16.66
CA LEU A 702 -11.82 -2.64 16.07
C LEU A 702 -10.97 -1.46 16.54
N ILE A 703 -11.53 -0.25 16.57
CA ILE A 703 -10.85 0.94 17.09
C ILE A 703 -10.51 0.76 18.56
N ALA A 704 -11.44 0.26 19.38
CA ALA A 704 -11.20 0.01 20.81
C ALA A 704 -10.09 -1.02 21.03
N GLU A 705 -10.08 -2.13 20.29
CA GLU A 705 -9.00 -3.13 20.34
C GLU A 705 -7.65 -2.51 19.99
N LEU A 706 -7.57 -1.79 18.85
CA LEU A 706 -6.35 -1.12 18.41
C LEU A 706 -5.89 -0.07 19.42
N GLN A 707 -6.81 0.68 20.04
CA GLN A 707 -6.50 1.67 21.07
C GLN A 707 -5.92 1.03 22.32
N VAL A 708 -6.47 -0.09 22.80
CA VAL A 708 -5.92 -0.82 23.96
C VAL A 708 -4.51 -1.32 23.66
N GLN A 709 -4.27 -1.85 22.46
CA GLN A 709 -2.96 -2.34 22.05
C GLN A 709 -1.94 -1.18 21.92
N LEU A 710 -2.32 -0.10 21.24
CA LEU A 710 -1.49 1.10 21.05
C LEU A 710 -1.25 1.87 22.36
N GLY A 711 -2.24 1.83 23.26
CA GLY A 711 -2.25 2.49 24.56
C GLY A 711 -1.64 1.66 25.68
N ALA A 712 -0.97 0.54 25.37
CA ALA A 712 -0.30 -0.29 26.36
C ALA A 712 0.59 0.57 27.26
N THR A 713 0.18 0.71 28.52
CA THR A 713 0.89 1.53 29.49
C THR A 713 2.17 0.83 29.91
N VAL A 714 3.09 1.56 30.55
CA VAL A 714 4.26 0.91 31.15
C VAL A 714 3.84 -0.18 32.14
N SER A 715 2.75 0.01 32.89
CA SER A 715 2.22 -0.98 33.82
C SER A 715 1.80 -2.27 33.10
N THR A 716 1.08 -2.15 31.98
CA THR A 716 0.64 -3.29 31.16
C THR A 716 1.82 -4.09 30.62
N LEU A 717 2.79 -3.42 29.99
CA LEU A 717 4.00 -4.08 29.48
C LEU A 717 4.78 -4.75 30.61
N THR A 718 4.89 -4.09 31.75
CA THR A 718 5.59 -4.62 32.94
C THR A 718 4.91 -5.89 33.46
N GLN A 719 3.58 -5.92 33.50
CA GLN A 719 2.82 -7.09 33.94
C GLN A 719 2.94 -8.26 32.96
N GLU A 720 2.89 -7.98 31.65
CA GLU A 720 3.11 -9.00 30.61
C GLU A 720 4.51 -9.61 30.71
N ILE A 721 5.54 -8.76 30.81
CA ILE A 721 6.93 -9.21 30.99
C ILE A 721 7.06 -10.08 32.25
N ARG A 722 6.42 -9.68 33.37
CA ARG A 722 6.38 -10.51 34.59
C ARG A 722 5.70 -11.86 34.37
N SER A 723 4.60 -11.89 33.60
CA SER A 723 3.84 -13.11 33.33
C SER A 723 4.57 -14.08 32.39
N CYS A 724 5.31 -13.55 31.40
CA CYS A 724 6.12 -14.34 30.50
C CYS A 724 7.44 -14.78 31.16
N ALA A 725 7.92 -14.05 32.18
CA ALA A 725 9.19 -14.26 32.86
C ALA A 725 10.43 -14.22 31.91
N GLU A 726 10.28 -13.57 30.76
CA GLU A 726 11.32 -13.53 29.72
C GLU A 726 12.32 -12.39 29.92
N THR A 727 13.59 -12.67 29.62
CA THR A 727 14.69 -11.67 29.65
C THR A 727 15.13 -11.23 28.25
N SER A 728 14.78 -12.03 27.25
CA SER A 728 15.01 -11.76 25.83
C SER A 728 13.87 -10.89 25.29
N LEU A 729 14.23 -9.79 24.63
CA LEU A 729 13.31 -8.93 23.89
C LEU A 729 12.65 -9.72 22.75
N ILE A 730 13.43 -10.55 22.05
CA ILE A 730 12.94 -11.31 20.89
C ILE A 730 11.87 -12.31 21.37
N ASP A 731 12.21 -13.12 22.37
CA ASP A 731 11.32 -14.14 22.93
C ASP A 731 10.05 -13.51 23.53
N TYR A 732 10.17 -12.31 24.13
CA TYR A 732 9.02 -11.54 24.59
C TYR A 732 8.12 -11.06 23.44
N LEU A 733 8.69 -10.52 22.36
CA LEU A 733 7.92 -10.06 21.21
C LEU A 733 7.16 -11.23 20.56
N GLU A 734 7.81 -12.40 20.46
CA GLU A 734 7.21 -13.65 19.98
C GLU A 734 6.06 -14.10 20.89
N ALA A 735 6.31 -14.24 22.20
CA ALA A 735 5.30 -14.70 23.16
C ALA A 735 4.11 -13.74 23.30
N SER A 736 4.34 -12.43 23.19
CA SER A 736 3.30 -11.41 23.34
C SER A 736 2.62 -11.02 22.02
N GLY A 737 3.20 -11.39 20.87
CA GLY A 737 2.77 -10.95 19.54
C GLY A 737 2.79 -9.42 19.38
N ARG A 738 3.68 -8.73 20.13
CA ARG A 738 3.84 -7.27 20.06
C ARG A 738 4.82 -6.89 18.97
N ASP A 739 4.64 -5.68 18.44
CA ASP A 739 5.61 -5.09 17.53
C ASP A 739 6.75 -4.45 18.35
N ILE A 740 7.98 -4.52 17.85
CA ILE A 740 9.14 -3.92 18.54
C ILE A 740 8.94 -2.42 18.78
N HIS A 741 8.27 -1.70 17.88
CA HIS A 741 7.99 -0.28 18.00
C HIS A 741 7.05 0.03 19.19
N ASP A 742 6.19 -0.91 19.60
CA ASP A 742 5.32 -0.75 20.77
C ASP A 742 6.15 -0.63 22.07
N VAL A 743 7.25 -1.38 22.15
CA VAL A 743 8.19 -1.40 23.29
C VAL A 743 8.96 -0.09 23.41
N TYR A 744 9.40 0.48 22.29
CA TYR A 744 10.26 1.69 22.25
C TYR A 744 9.51 3.02 22.13
N ARG A 745 8.18 2.99 22.16
CA ARG A 745 7.34 4.19 22.10
C ARG A 745 7.44 5.04 23.37
N ASN A 746 7.23 6.36 23.28
CA ASN A 746 7.21 7.30 24.42
C ASN A 746 8.48 7.28 25.30
N ARG A 747 9.66 7.20 24.68
CA ARG A 747 10.99 7.15 25.36
C ARG A 747 11.21 5.92 26.25
N ARG A 748 10.40 4.87 26.10
CA ARG A 748 10.58 3.58 26.77
C ARG A 748 11.70 2.80 26.08
N TYR A 749 12.32 1.89 26.83
CA TYR A 749 13.38 1.00 26.35
C TYR A 749 13.37 -0.29 27.18
N TRP A 750 13.81 -1.41 26.61
CA TRP A 750 13.59 -2.76 27.13
C TRP A 750 14.17 -2.94 28.54
N THR A 751 15.38 -2.47 28.78
CA THR A 751 16.06 -2.60 30.08
C THR A 751 15.28 -1.88 31.19
N SER A 752 14.68 -0.72 30.91
CA SER A 752 13.83 -0.02 31.89
C SER A 752 12.57 -0.81 32.25
N LEU A 753 11.99 -1.53 31.29
CA LEU A 753 10.80 -2.36 31.50
C LEU A 753 11.15 -3.61 32.31
N LEU A 754 12.29 -4.25 32.03
CA LEU A 754 12.80 -5.38 32.82
C LEU A 754 13.07 -4.99 34.28
N ARG A 755 13.61 -3.79 34.54
CA ARG A 755 13.81 -3.26 35.91
C ARG A 755 12.48 -3.02 36.60
N ARG A 756 11.51 -2.37 35.93
CA ARG A 756 10.15 -2.19 36.48
C ARG A 756 9.45 -3.52 36.74
N ALA A 757 9.72 -4.53 35.92
CA ALA A 757 9.21 -5.89 36.09
C ALA A 757 9.84 -6.63 37.28
N GLY A 758 10.94 -6.12 37.85
CA GLY A 758 11.66 -6.76 38.95
C GLY A 758 12.54 -7.93 38.51
N ILE A 759 12.76 -8.08 37.20
CA ILE A 759 13.63 -9.10 36.61
C ILE A 759 15.10 -8.70 36.76
N ILE A 760 15.41 -7.43 36.49
CA ILE A 760 16.71 -6.82 36.78
C ILE A 760 16.61 -6.09 38.13
N LYS A 761 17.46 -6.46 39.09
CA LYS A 761 17.37 -5.97 40.49
C LYS A 761 18.21 -4.73 40.80
N ASN A 762 19.19 -4.41 39.97
CA ASN A 762 20.03 -3.23 40.19
C ASN A 762 19.24 -1.95 39.84
N ASP A 763 19.71 -0.79 40.28
CA ASP A 763 19.21 0.51 39.81
C ASP A 763 19.84 0.87 38.46
N ALA A 764 19.16 1.75 37.69
CA ALA A 764 19.70 2.29 36.45
C ALA A 764 20.69 3.42 36.77
N SER A 765 21.82 3.47 36.05
CA SER A 765 22.71 4.63 36.12
C SER A 765 22.07 5.82 35.37
N PRO A 766 22.43 7.08 35.68
CA PRO A 766 21.99 8.24 34.89
C PRO A 766 22.37 8.14 33.41
N MET A 767 23.50 7.47 33.12
CA MET A 767 23.97 7.23 31.76
C MET A 767 23.10 6.20 31.03
N GLU A 768 22.73 5.11 31.70
CA GLU A 768 21.79 4.11 31.16
C GLU A 768 20.46 4.75 30.78
N GLU A 769 19.90 5.63 31.62
CA GLU A 769 18.64 6.31 31.31
C GLU A 769 18.74 7.24 30.10
N MET A 770 19.85 7.96 29.96
CA MET A 770 20.10 8.85 28.83
C MET A 770 20.21 8.04 27.53
N LEU A 771 21.07 7.02 27.53
CA LEU A 771 21.38 6.20 26.36
C LEU A 771 20.24 5.24 26.00
N GLY A 772 19.53 4.70 26.99
CA GLY A 772 18.36 3.83 26.82
C GLY A 772 17.28 4.46 25.94
N ARG A 773 16.99 5.75 26.13
CA ARG A 773 16.02 6.50 25.32
C ARG A 773 16.44 6.64 23.84
N ARG A 774 17.72 6.44 23.53
CA ARG A 774 18.30 6.54 22.20
C ARG A 774 18.47 5.19 21.51
N VAL A 775 18.33 4.05 22.21
CA VAL A 775 18.40 2.70 21.59
C VAL A 775 17.47 2.56 20.39
N ARG A 776 16.30 3.19 20.45
CA ARG A 776 15.33 3.22 19.34
C ARG A 776 15.91 3.73 18.01
N ALA A 777 16.97 4.54 18.04
CA ALA A 777 17.64 5.04 16.84
C ALA A 777 18.42 3.94 16.11
N LEU A 778 18.39 2.70 16.60
CA LEU A 778 19.00 1.52 15.98
C LEU A 778 17.95 0.54 15.44
N LEU A 779 16.64 0.82 15.61
CA LEU A 779 15.57 -0.08 15.17
C LEU A 779 15.54 -0.28 13.65
N HIS A 780 16.06 0.69 12.88
CA HIS A 780 16.13 0.63 11.43
C HIS A 780 17.38 -0.06 10.89
N VAL A 781 18.29 -0.55 11.76
CA VAL A 781 19.51 -1.23 11.32
C VAL A 781 19.12 -2.56 10.69
N ASP A 782 19.17 -2.61 9.36
CA ASP A 782 18.67 -3.70 8.52
C ASP A 782 19.75 -4.32 7.61
N ASP A 783 21.02 -3.96 7.80
CA ASP A 783 22.14 -4.54 7.05
C ASP A 783 23.13 -5.29 7.95
N GLN A 784 23.55 -6.47 7.48
CA GLN A 784 24.38 -7.40 8.24
C GLN A 784 25.76 -6.83 8.59
N GLN A 785 26.39 -6.10 7.67
CA GLN A 785 27.76 -5.60 7.86
C GLN A 785 27.81 -4.54 8.97
N ARG A 786 26.88 -3.58 8.98
CA ARG A 786 26.75 -2.59 10.06
C ARG A 786 26.38 -3.25 11.38
N ALA A 787 25.47 -4.22 11.36
CA ALA A 787 25.04 -4.94 12.55
C ALA A 787 26.21 -5.67 13.23
N GLU A 788 26.99 -6.45 12.47
CA GLU A 788 28.19 -7.14 12.96
C GLU A 788 29.26 -6.17 13.46
N ALA A 789 29.47 -5.06 12.75
CA ALA A 789 30.39 -4.02 13.16
C ALA A 789 29.98 -3.39 14.50
N TYR A 790 28.73 -2.97 14.66
CA TYR A 790 28.23 -2.42 15.92
C TYR A 790 28.33 -3.42 17.07
N VAL A 791 27.95 -4.69 16.85
CA VAL A 791 28.09 -5.74 17.87
C VAL A 791 29.55 -5.93 18.28
N ARG A 792 30.49 -5.93 17.32
CA ARG A 792 31.93 -6.02 17.58
C ARG A 792 32.44 -4.81 18.37
N LEU A 793 32.04 -3.60 18.00
CA LEU A 793 32.44 -2.35 18.66
C LEU A 793 31.92 -2.23 20.10
N LEU A 794 30.76 -2.81 20.38
CA LEU A 794 30.13 -2.79 21.70
C LEU A 794 30.69 -3.82 22.68
N ARG A 795 31.56 -4.73 22.24
CA ARG A 795 32.19 -5.71 23.13
C ARG A 795 33.02 -5.00 24.22
N PRO A 796 33.09 -5.56 25.46
CA PRO A 796 33.94 -5.00 26.51
C PRO A 796 35.41 -4.83 26.06
N ASP A 797 35.88 -5.80 25.28
CA ASP A 797 37.22 -5.89 24.67
C ASP A 797 37.24 -5.39 23.21
N GLY A 798 36.27 -4.55 22.81
CA GLY A 798 36.16 -4.03 21.46
C GLY A 798 37.37 -3.17 21.04
N PRO A 799 37.68 -3.07 19.74
CA PRO A 799 38.85 -2.36 19.24
C PRO A 799 38.78 -0.85 19.58
N LEU A 800 39.95 -0.22 19.68
CA LEU A 800 40.09 1.23 19.81
C LEU A 800 39.97 1.91 18.43
N TYR A 801 39.52 3.16 18.39
CA TYR A 801 39.30 3.91 17.16
C TYR A 801 40.54 3.96 16.27
N ALA A 802 41.72 4.22 16.84
CA ALA A 802 42.98 4.29 16.12
C ALA A 802 43.44 2.94 15.53
N GLN A 803 42.94 1.82 16.07
CA GLN A 803 43.26 0.46 15.62
C GLN A 803 42.28 -0.06 14.56
N CYS A 804 41.18 0.68 14.33
CA CYS A 804 40.16 0.33 13.35
C CYS A 804 40.61 0.68 11.94
N SER A 805 40.18 -0.12 10.95
CA SER A 805 40.29 0.24 9.53
C SER A 805 39.53 1.56 9.24
N PRO A 806 39.82 2.28 8.15
CA PRO A 806 39.08 3.50 7.80
C PRO A 806 37.55 3.30 7.75
N ARG A 807 37.13 2.13 7.28
CA ARG A 807 35.73 1.70 7.23
C ARG A 807 35.15 1.45 8.64
N ASP A 808 35.88 0.77 9.51
CA ASP A 808 35.45 0.54 10.90
C ASP A 808 35.44 1.84 11.72
N GLN A 809 36.35 2.78 11.45
CA GLN A 809 36.29 4.12 12.02
C GLN A 809 35.00 4.85 11.62
N ALA A 810 34.54 4.67 10.38
CA ALA A 810 33.26 5.22 9.94
C ALA A 810 32.08 4.58 10.69
N PHE A 811 32.08 3.27 10.91
CA PHE A 811 31.09 2.61 11.78
C PHE A 811 31.12 3.12 13.22
N VAL A 812 32.31 3.42 13.78
CA VAL A 812 32.41 4.05 15.11
C VAL A 812 31.73 5.41 15.13
N ARG A 813 31.97 6.26 14.11
CA ARG A 813 31.32 7.58 14.01
C ARG A 813 29.80 7.44 13.89
N MET A 814 29.32 6.52 13.05
CA MET A 814 27.89 6.27 12.89
C MET A 814 27.24 5.84 14.20
N LEU A 815 27.81 4.85 14.90
CA LEU A 815 27.30 4.37 16.18
C LEU A 815 27.30 5.50 17.23
N PHE A 816 28.37 6.30 17.26
CA PHE A 816 28.50 7.43 18.18
C PHE A 816 27.40 8.48 17.96
N PHE A 817 27.21 8.97 16.73
CA PHE A 817 26.22 10.03 16.45
C PHE A 817 24.77 9.54 16.57
N SER A 818 24.53 8.22 16.50
CA SER A 818 23.23 7.62 16.85
C SER A 818 22.86 7.87 18.33
N PHE A 819 23.82 7.95 19.24
CA PHE A 819 23.59 8.25 20.66
C PHE A 819 23.81 9.74 21.00
N TRP A 820 24.86 10.36 20.48
CA TRP A 820 25.30 11.72 20.84
C TRP A 820 25.35 12.67 19.61
N ARG A 821 24.19 13.20 19.21
CA ARG A 821 24.04 14.06 18.01
C ARG A 821 24.81 15.38 18.07
N ASP A 822 25.02 15.88 19.26
CA ASP A 822 25.73 17.11 19.60
C ASP A 822 27.19 16.86 20.01
N GLY A 823 27.67 15.62 19.88
CA GLY A 823 29.02 15.23 20.24
C GLY A 823 29.21 14.90 21.72
N GLY A 824 28.20 15.06 22.59
CA GLY A 824 28.21 14.59 23.98
C GLY A 824 29.30 15.15 24.90
N GLY A 825 30.10 16.13 24.43
CA GLY A 825 31.21 16.72 25.18
C GLY A 825 32.49 15.88 25.26
N PHE A 826 32.62 14.83 24.45
CA PHE A 826 33.77 13.92 24.47
C PHE A 826 34.97 14.48 23.71
N ALA A 827 36.19 14.20 24.20
CA ALA A 827 37.42 14.54 23.48
C ALA A 827 37.76 13.50 22.41
N THR A 828 37.41 12.23 22.66
CA THR A 828 37.67 11.11 21.74
C THR A 828 36.48 10.17 21.62
N TYR A 829 36.40 9.44 20.51
CA TYR A 829 35.38 8.40 20.31
C TYR A 829 35.53 7.24 21.30
N ASP A 830 36.76 6.91 21.70
CA ASP A 830 37.04 5.81 22.62
C ASP A 830 36.49 6.09 24.03
N GLU A 831 36.52 7.34 24.50
CA GLU A 831 35.89 7.74 25.77
C GLU A 831 34.37 7.49 25.75
N ALA A 832 33.71 7.84 24.66
CA ALA A 832 32.27 7.63 24.50
C ALA A 832 31.92 6.13 24.41
N LEU A 833 32.69 5.37 23.63
CA LEU A 833 32.52 3.92 23.53
C LEU A 833 32.76 3.23 24.88
N ALA A 834 33.73 3.69 25.68
CA ALA A 834 33.97 3.14 27.02
C ALA A 834 32.75 3.32 27.94
N GLN A 835 32.07 4.48 27.89
CA GLN A 835 30.83 4.69 28.64
C GLN A 835 29.71 3.75 28.19
N LEU A 836 29.54 3.55 26.87
CA LEU A 836 28.54 2.62 26.33
C LEU A 836 28.85 1.16 26.68
N ARG A 837 30.15 0.77 26.66
CA ARG A 837 30.63 -0.58 27.00
C ARG A 837 30.47 -0.91 28.49
N ALA A 838 30.51 0.09 29.37
CA ALA A 838 30.32 -0.08 30.81
C ALA A 838 28.88 -0.48 31.18
N GLU A 839 27.88 -0.06 30.40
CA GLU A 839 26.47 -0.34 30.66
C GLU A 839 26.05 -1.74 30.17
N SER A 840 26.36 -2.76 30.98
CA SER A 840 26.19 -4.17 30.60
C SER A 840 24.76 -4.59 30.24
N ALA A 841 23.74 -4.06 30.92
CA ALA A 841 22.34 -4.36 30.66
C ALA A 841 21.88 -3.72 29.33
N LEU A 842 22.22 -2.44 29.14
CA LEU A 842 21.93 -1.71 27.92
C LEU A 842 22.63 -2.29 26.68
N ARG A 843 23.88 -2.75 26.82
CA ARG A 843 24.60 -3.45 25.74
C ARG A 843 23.85 -4.70 25.28
N LYS A 844 23.30 -5.48 26.22
CA LYS A 844 22.51 -6.67 25.88
C LYS A 844 21.24 -6.31 25.13
N GLU A 845 20.58 -5.22 25.51
CA GLU A 845 19.42 -4.69 24.79
C GLU A 845 19.79 -4.21 23.38
N ILE A 846 20.83 -3.38 23.24
CA ILE A 846 21.29 -2.87 21.94
C ILE A 846 21.62 -4.02 20.99
N ARG A 847 22.32 -5.05 21.48
CA ARG A 847 22.60 -6.26 20.68
C ARG A 847 21.31 -6.91 20.19
N GLN A 848 20.32 -7.10 21.06
CA GLN A 848 19.05 -7.72 20.68
C GLN A 848 18.28 -6.88 19.65
N VAL A 849 18.31 -5.55 19.76
CA VAL A 849 17.67 -4.64 18.81
C VAL A 849 18.34 -4.71 17.43
N ILE A 850 19.67 -4.61 17.39
CA ILE A 850 20.43 -4.68 16.13
C ILE A 850 20.25 -6.05 15.48
N THR A 851 20.32 -7.12 16.27
CA THR A 851 20.08 -8.48 15.80
C THR A 851 18.66 -8.64 15.27
N TYR A 852 17.64 -8.12 15.96
CA TYR A 852 16.24 -8.18 15.49
C TYR A 852 16.05 -7.53 14.12
N GLY A 853 16.68 -6.37 13.88
CA GLY A 853 16.60 -5.65 12.61
C GLY A 853 17.41 -6.30 11.48
N ALA A 854 18.64 -6.73 11.77
CA ALA A 854 19.54 -7.37 10.80
C ALA A 854 19.05 -8.74 10.32
N GLU A 855 18.27 -9.44 11.14
CA GLU A 855 17.63 -10.72 10.78
C GLU A 855 16.35 -10.54 9.94
N ARG A 856 15.88 -9.30 9.75
CA ARG A 856 14.63 -9.01 9.02
C ARG A 856 14.81 -7.90 7.97
N PRO A 857 15.84 -8.00 7.08
CA PRO A 857 16.00 -7.01 6.03
C PRO A 857 14.81 -7.06 5.09
N ARG A 858 14.32 -5.88 4.69
CA ARG A 858 13.28 -5.79 3.66
C ARG A 858 13.84 -5.90 2.25
N HIS A 859 15.15 -5.66 2.08
CA HIS A 859 15.83 -5.58 0.79
C HIS A 859 17.25 -6.14 0.88
N VAL A 860 17.78 -6.60 -0.25
CA VAL A 860 19.18 -7.02 -0.36
C VAL A 860 20.08 -5.79 -0.35
N ALA A 861 20.86 -5.64 0.73
CA ALA A 861 21.82 -4.56 0.88
C ALA A 861 23.07 -4.81 0.00
N LYS A 862 23.40 -3.88 -0.92
CA LYS A 862 24.58 -3.99 -1.80
C LYS A 862 25.65 -2.98 -1.44
N SER A 863 26.92 -3.39 -1.39
CA SER A 863 28.04 -2.45 -1.17
C SER A 863 28.21 -1.50 -2.36
N LEU A 864 28.69 -0.28 -2.10
CA LEU A 864 29.03 0.68 -3.16
C LEU A 864 30.25 0.21 -3.98
N PRO A 865 30.28 0.48 -5.29
CA PRO A 865 31.45 0.22 -6.12
C PRO A 865 32.60 1.19 -5.82
N GLU A 866 33.81 0.85 -6.29
CA GLU A 866 34.96 1.77 -6.29
C GLU A 866 34.63 3.08 -7.04
N PRO A 867 35.08 4.26 -6.55
CA PRO A 867 35.99 4.50 -5.44
C PRO A 867 35.33 4.58 -4.05
N LEU A 868 34.01 4.38 -3.96
CA LEU A 868 33.23 4.57 -2.72
C LEU A 868 33.11 3.30 -1.86
N SER A 869 33.83 2.23 -2.20
CA SER A 869 33.79 0.94 -1.49
C SER A 869 34.12 1.02 0.01
N GLN A 870 34.86 2.06 0.42
CA GLN A 870 35.24 2.32 1.81
C GLN A 870 34.14 3.03 2.62
N VAL A 871 33.13 3.61 1.96
CA VAL A 871 31.99 4.25 2.62
C VAL A 871 31.08 3.14 3.17
N PRO A 872 30.75 3.13 4.48
CA PRO A 872 29.97 2.06 5.10
C PRO A 872 28.45 2.21 4.85
N LEU A 873 28.06 2.53 3.62
CA LEU A 873 26.67 2.64 3.19
C LEU A 873 26.39 1.56 2.14
N ALA A 874 25.26 0.88 2.29
CA ALA A 874 24.81 -0.15 1.39
C ALA A 874 23.51 0.30 0.69
N VAL A 875 23.47 0.12 -0.62
CA VAL A 875 22.30 0.38 -1.45
C VAL A 875 21.14 -0.47 -0.94
N ASN A 876 19.94 0.12 -0.88
CA ASN A 876 18.69 -0.40 -0.34
C ASN A 876 18.61 -0.56 1.19
N ALA A 877 19.67 -0.24 1.94
CA ALA A 877 19.63 -0.24 3.40
C ALA A 877 19.11 1.09 3.97
N ARG A 878 18.65 1.05 5.23
CA ARG A 878 18.08 2.20 5.93
C ARG A 878 19.07 2.89 6.85
N TYR A 879 19.07 4.22 6.84
CA TYR A 879 19.95 5.03 7.67
C TYR A 879 19.22 6.24 8.24
N SER A 880 19.55 6.60 9.47
CA SER A 880 19.20 7.92 9.98
C SER A 880 20.05 9.00 9.31
N ALA A 881 19.56 10.24 9.27
CA ALA A 881 20.37 11.36 8.80
C ALA A 881 21.69 11.51 9.59
N ASP A 882 21.66 11.21 10.89
CA ASP A 882 22.85 11.27 11.76
C ASP A 882 23.92 10.26 11.29
N GLU A 883 23.51 9.03 10.94
CA GLU A 883 24.43 8.01 10.43
C GLU A 883 24.97 8.34 9.04
N ILE A 884 24.14 8.85 8.13
CA ILE A 884 24.57 9.20 6.76
C ILE A 884 25.67 10.26 6.81
N LEU A 885 25.45 11.32 7.60
CA LEU A 885 26.41 12.41 7.75
C LEU A 885 27.72 11.92 8.41
N ALA A 886 27.63 11.00 9.38
CA ALA A 886 28.79 10.40 10.02
C ALA A 886 29.58 9.44 9.11
N ALA A 887 28.85 8.63 8.32
CA ALA A 887 29.41 7.67 7.37
C ALA A 887 30.22 8.36 6.28
N LEU A 888 29.69 9.46 5.74
CA LEU A 888 30.33 10.26 4.70
C LEU A 888 31.47 11.14 5.26
N GLY A 889 31.57 11.30 6.58
CA GLY A 889 32.59 12.13 7.22
C GLY A 889 32.24 13.62 7.24
N TRP A 890 30.97 13.97 7.07
CA TRP A 890 30.48 15.34 7.27
C TRP A 890 30.47 15.70 8.77
N ALA A 891 30.05 14.75 9.63
CA ALA A 891 30.06 14.91 11.08
C ALA A 891 31.27 14.22 11.73
N ALA A 892 31.99 14.96 12.58
CA ALA A 892 33.14 14.45 13.33
C ALA A 892 33.37 15.22 14.63
N LEU A 893 34.00 14.59 15.63
CA LEU A 893 34.44 15.27 16.86
C LEU A 893 35.45 16.36 16.52
N GLY A 894 35.25 17.57 17.07
CA GLY A 894 36.06 18.75 16.73
C GLY A 894 35.67 19.45 15.41
N GLY A 895 34.65 18.95 14.70
CA GLY A 895 34.13 19.52 13.45
C GLY A 895 32.64 19.87 13.51
N ALA A 896 31.93 19.70 12.39
CA ALA A 896 30.49 19.88 12.32
C ALA A 896 29.76 18.75 13.07
N MET A 897 28.65 19.10 13.74
CA MET A 897 27.79 18.15 14.47
C MET A 897 26.52 17.87 13.68
N THR A 898 25.99 16.65 13.74
CA THR A 898 24.79 16.28 12.97
C THR A 898 23.58 17.15 13.33
N SER A 899 23.50 17.63 14.58
CA SER A 899 22.47 18.56 15.07
C SER A 899 22.46 19.93 14.35
N THR A 900 23.54 20.31 13.68
CA THR A 900 23.68 21.60 12.99
C THR A 900 23.22 21.58 11.53
N MET A 901 22.97 20.39 10.96
CA MET A 901 22.48 20.23 9.60
C MET A 901 21.04 20.75 9.49
N ARG A 902 20.81 21.75 8.65
CA ARG A 902 19.46 22.35 8.42
C ARG A 902 18.95 22.21 6.98
N GLU A 903 19.82 21.82 6.04
CA GLU A 903 19.50 21.77 4.61
C GLU A 903 19.25 20.32 4.15
N GLY A 904 18.42 20.14 3.12
CA GLY A 904 18.12 18.83 2.52
C GLY A 904 19.24 18.27 1.62
N VAL A 905 20.38 18.94 1.53
CA VAL A 905 21.54 18.49 0.76
C VAL A 905 22.82 18.75 1.55
N ALA A 906 23.74 17.78 1.56
CA ALA A 906 25.08 17.94 2.12
C ALA A 906 26.13 17.79 1.02
N TRP A 907 27.05 18.74 0.90
CA TRP A 907 28.28 18.56 0.13
C TRP A 907 29.41 18.12 1.08
N ILE A 908 30.11 17.04 0.74
CA ILE A 908 31.20 16.47 1.52
C ILE A 908 32.50 16.49 0.70
N PRO A 909 33.41 17.45 0.96
CA PRO A 909 34.67 17.55 0.23
C PRO A 909 35.59 16.33 0.38
N ALA A 910 35.58 15.66 1.52
CA ALA A 910 36.48 14.53 1.81
C ALA A 910 36.20 13.31 0.93
N THR A 911 34.93 13.06 0.61
CA THR A 911 34.48 11.95 -0.24
C THR A 911 34.06 12.41 -1.64
N GLN A 912 34.10 13.72 -1.92
CA GLN A 912 33.56 14.34 -3.13
C GLN A 912 32.10 13.95 -3.40
N CYS A 913 31.29 13.84 -2.35
CA CYS A 913 29.90 13.40 -2.45
C CYS A 913 28.90 14.53 -2.19
N ASP A 914 27.87 14.63 -3.01
CA ASP A 914 26.61 15.33 -2.70
C ASP A 914 25.58 14.32 -2.20
N ALA A 915 25.18 14.42 -0.93
CA ALA A 915 24.11 13.61 -0.35
C ALA A 915 22.78 14.36 -0.44
N LEU A 916 21.83 13.81 -1.21
CA LEU A 916 20.49 14.37 -1.41
C LEU A 916 19.51 13.67 -0.47
N PHE A 917 18.94 14.42 0.48
CA PHE A 917 17.93 13.94 1.42
C PHE A 917 16.53 14.34 0.95
N VAL A 918 15.82 13.39 0.36
CA VAL A 918 14.49 13.60 -0.21
C VAL A 918 13.42 13.07 0.74
N THR A 919 12.42 13.90 1.04
CA THR A 919 11.19 13.47 1.72
C THR A 919 10.06 13.56 0.69
N LEU A 920 9.48 12.43 0.35
CA LEU A 920 8.48 12.32 -0.73
C LEU A 920 7.17 13.04 -0.34
N GLN A 921 6.66 12.79 0.87
CA GLN A 921 5.45 13.43 1.40
C GLN A 921 5.82 14.58 2.35
N LYS A 922 5.63 15.82 1.91
CA LYS A 922 6.03 17.04 2.65
C LYS A 922 4.98 17.58 3.63
N ASN A 923 3.71 17.20 3.50
CA ASN A 923 2.59 17.70 4.31
C ASN A 923 1.65 16.57 4.79
N GLU A 924 1.53 16.38 6.11
CA GLU A 924 0.73 15.30 6.72
C GLU A 924 -0.70 15.72 7.12
N LYS A 925 -1.04 17.02 7.08
CA LYS A 925 -2.29 17.54 7.67
C LYS A 925 -3.35 18.03 6.67
N GLU A 926 -2.97 18.39 5.45
CA GLU A 926 -3.88 18.80 4.36
C GLU A 926 -3.22 18.44 3.01
N PHE A 927 -3.99 17.92 2.04
CA PHE A 927 -3.53 17.69 0.67
C PHE A 927 -3.28 19.05 0.02
N SER A 928 -2.02 19.45 -0.16
CA SER A 928 -1.66 20.69 -0.89
C SER A 928 -0.95 20.33 -2.21
N PRO A 929 -1.66 20.39 -3.35
CA PRO A 929 -1.15 19.97 -4.67
C PRO A 929 0.16 20.67 -5.07
N GLN A 930 0.37 21.90 -4.59
CA GLN A 930 1.56 22.70 -4.88
C GLN A 930 2.86 22.14 -4.26
N THR A 931 2.74 21.18 -3.34
CA THR A 931 3.87 20.59 -2.59
C THR A 931 4.13 19.10 -2.85
N MET A 932 3.21 18.37 -3.50
CA MET A 932 3.29 16.90 -3.60
C MET A 932 4.15 16.35 -4.74
N TYR A 933 4.43 17.11 -5.81
CA TYR A 933 5.07 16.55 -7.01
C TYR A 933 6.41 17.20 -7.38
N ARG A 934 7.26 17.47 -6.40
CA ARG A 934 8.59 18.07 -6.67
C ARG A 934 9.72 17.05 -6.80
N ASP A 935 9.62 15.94 -6.08
CA ASP A 935 10.64 14.90 -6.07
C ASP A 935 9.97 13.54 -6.23
N PHE A 936 10.29 12.81 -7.30
CA PHE A 936 9.61 11.55 -7.62
C PHE A 936 10.41 10.67 -8.59
N ALA A 937 10.15 9.36 -8.59
CA ALA A 937 10.71 8.42 -9.55
C ALA A 937 9.91 8.44 -10.87
N LEU A 938 10.60 8.60 -11.99
CA LEU A 938 10.04 8.54 -13.36
C LEU A 938 9.99 7.09 -13.88
N THR A 939 11.03 6.32 -13.57
CA THR A 939 11.19 4.88 -13.84
C THR A 939 12.03 4.28 -12.72
N PRO A 940 12.20 2.95 -12.61
CA PRO A 940 13.08 2.36 -11.60
C PRO A 940 14.51 2.93 -11.57
N ASN A 941 14.98 3.52 -12.69
CA ASN A 941 16.35 4.03 -12.82
C ASN A 941 16.39 5.55 -13.05
N LEU A 942 15.25 6.25 -13.05
CA LEU A 942 15.21 7.70 -13.28
C LEU A 942 14.45 8.38 -12.14
N PHE A 943 15.08 9.39 -11.54
CA PHE A 943 14.52 10.13 -10.42
C PHE A 943 14.53 11.64 -10.70
N HIS A 944 13.38 12.27 -10.60
CA HIS A 944 13.21 13.71 -10.66
C HIS A 944 13.42 14.34 -9.28
N TRP A 945 14.24 15.39 -9.20
CA TRP A 945 14.58 16.07 -7.96
C TRP A 945 14.64 17.60 -8.15
N GLU A 946 14.08 18.35 -7.21
CA GLU A 946 14.11 19.81 -7.21
C GLU A 946 15.13 20.35 -6.19
N SER A 947 16.04 21.19 -6.69
CA SER A 947 17.06 21.87 -5.86
C SER A 947 16.46 22.95 -4.94
N GLN A 948 17.27 23.51 -4.04
CA GLN A 948 16.85 24.62 -3.18
C GLN A 948 16.47 25.85 -4.03
N HIS A 949 15.48 26.63 -3.58
CA HIS A 949 14.91 27.78 -4.31
C HIS A 949 15.90 28.82 -4.86
N ARG A 950 17.13 28.87 -4.33
CA ARG A 950 18.18 29.82 -4.76
C ARG A 950 19.19 29.21 -5.73
N THR A 951 19.20 27.89 -5.90
CA THR A 951 20.16 27.16 -6.72
C THR A 951 19.78 27.30 -8.20
N SER A 952 20.73 27.82 -8.98
CA SER A 952 20.59 28.02 -10.43
C SER A 952 21.62 27.23 -11.22
N ALA A 953 21.36 27.02 -12.52
CA ALA A 953 22.24 26.22 -13.38
C ALA A 953 23.66 26.78 -13.44
N GLN A 954 23.78 28.10 -13.24
CA GLN A 954 25.06 28.82 -13.24
C GLN A 954 25.71 28.96 -11.86
N SER A 955 25.00 28.62 -10.79
CA SER A 955 25.58 28.63 -9.45
C SER A 955 26.68 27.57 -9.31
N THR A 956 27.59 27.74 -8.34
CA THR A 956 28.66 26.76 -8.07
C THR A 956 28.10 25.36 -7.81
N THR A 957 27.03 25.27 -7.03
CA THR A 957 26.30 24.03 -6.76
C THR A 957 25.63 23.46 -8.01
N GLY A 958 24.92 24.28 -8.80
CA GLY A 958 24.26 23.82 -10.03
C GLY A 958 25.24 23.34 -11.10
N ARG A 959 26.42 23.96 -11.22
CA ARG A 959 27.50 23.49 -12.10
C ARG A 959 28.10 22.18 -11.61
N ARG A 960 28.28 22.00 -10.29
CA ARG A 960 28.75 20.74 -9.72
C ARG A 960 27.80 19.59 -10.07
N TYR A 961 26.48 19.79 -9.96
CA TYR A 961 25.51 18.78 -10.38
C TYR A 961 25.61 18.41 -11.86
N GLN A 962 25.73 19.40 -12.76
CA GLN A 962 25.80 19.16 -14.20
C GLN A 962 27.10 18.49 -14.65
N TYR A 963 28.21 18.81 -13.99
CA TYR A 963 29.55 18.34 -14.40
C TYR A 963 30.15 17.33 -13.43
N HIS A 964 29.33 16.69 -12.59
CA HIS A 964 29.82 15.88 -11.47
C HIS A 964 30.72 14.72 -11.95
N GLU A 965 30.38 14.05 -13.06
CA GLU A 965 31.20 12.97 -13.64
C GLU A 965 32.55 13.48 -14.16
N ARG A 966 32.56 14.65 -14.80
CA ARG A 966 33.80 15.27 -15.31
C ARG A 966 34.72 15.68 -14.16
N ASP A 967 34.13 16.21 -13.09
CA ASP A 967 34.84 16.77 -11.95
C ASP A 967 35.17 15.70 -10.89
N GLY A 968 34.76 14.43 -11.11
CA GLY A 968 35.06 13.29 -10.24
C GLY A 968 34.25 13.26 -8.94
N SER A 969 33.12 13.95 -8.88
CA SER A 969 32.20 13.97 -7.73
C SER A 969 31.00 13.04 -7.92
N HIS A 970 30.47 12.53 -6.80
CA HIS A 970 29.41 11.53 -6.77
C HIS A 970 28.13 12.10 -6.16
N VAL A 971 26.97 11.76 -6.72
CA VAL A 971 25.67 12.14 -6.18
C VAL A 971 25.03 10.92 -5.55
N LEU A 972 24.62 11.04 -4.28
CA LEU A 972 24.04 9.96 -3.48
C LEU A 972 22.59 10.30 -3.14
N LEU A 973 21.66 9.41 -3.51
CA LEU A 973 20.23 9.65 -3.32
C LEU A 973 19.70 8.90 -2.09
N PHE A 974 19.09 9.64 -1.16
CA PHE A 974 18.44 9.11 0.03
C PHE A 974 16.99 9.57 0.07
N THR A 975 16.04 8.63 0.11
CA THR A 975 14.61 8.97 0.17
C THR A 975 13.96 8.45 1.44
N ARG A 976 12.98 9.17 1.98
CA ARG A 976 12.03 8.67 2.96
C ARG A 976 10.62 9.10 2.58
N GLU A 977 9.62 8.36 3.05
CA GLU A 977 8.23 8.67 2.74
C GLU A 977 7.83 9.96 3.45
N ARG A 978 8.05 10.06 4.76
CA ARG A 978 7.59 11.16 5.61
C ARG A 978 8.70 11.73 6.48
N LYS A 979 8.44 12.88 7.11
CA LYS A 979 9.41 13.46 8.06
C LYS A 979 9.48 12.65 9.34
N GLU A 980 8.32 12.21 9.81
CA GLU A 980 8.14 11.43 11.01
C GLU A 980 7.29 10.18 10.73
N ASP A 981 7.58 9.11 11.44
CA ASP A 981 6.76 7.90 11.48
C ASP A 981 5.46 8.14 12.28
N GLU A 982 4.59 7.13 12.28
CA GLU A 982 3.30 7.15 12.97
C GLU A 982 3.39 7.34 14.50
N ASN A 983 4.59 7.17 15.06
CA ASN A 983 4.89 7.36 16.46
C ASN A 983 5.53 8.71 16.75
N ARG A 984 5.56 9.64 15.77
CA ARG A 984 6.19 10.97 15.84
C ARG A 984 7.71 10.91 16.03
N HIS A 985 8.36 9.93 15.41
CA HIS A 985 9.81 9.82 15.41
C HIS A 985 10.35 10.03 13.99
N PRO A 986 11.58 10.57 13.82
CA PRO A 986 12.15 10.73 12.49
C PRO A 986 12.20 9.41 11.72
N GLU A 987 11.60 9.37 10.53
CA GLU A 987 11.66 8.19 9.66
C GLU A 987 13.08 8.06 9.05
N PRO A 988 13.67 6.85 9.01
CA PRO A 988 14.96 6.62 8.37
C PRO A 988 14.87 6.79 6.86
N PHE A 989 15.99 7.16 6.24
CA PHE A 989 16.13 7.22 4.79
C PHE A 989 16.57 5.87 4.23
N VAL A 990 16.00 5.50 3.09
CA VAL A 990 16.51 4.41 2.25
C VAL A 990 17.55 4.98 1.28
N PHE A 991 18.69 4.32 1.17
CA PHE A 991 19.77 4.72 0.26
C PHE A 991 19.63 4.02 -1.11
N HIS A 992 19.53 4.78 -2.20
CA HIS A 992 19.36 4.24 -3.56
C HIS A 992 20.65 4.15 -4.37
N GLY A 993 21.80 4.39 -3.74
CA GLY A 993 23.10 4.36 -4.41
C GLY A 993 23.46 5.66 -5.11
N THR A 994 24.33 5.54 -6.10
CA THR A 994 24.87 6.66 -6.89
C THR A 994 23.96 7.04 -8.04
N ALA A 995 23.97 8.33 -8.38
CA ALA A 995 23.15 8.90 -9.44
C ALA A 995 23.97 9.75 -10.42
N ARG A 996 23.53 9.78 -11.68
CA ARG A 996 24.16 10.51 -12.80
C ARG A 996 23.23 11.55 -13.39
N TYR A 997 23.78 12.71 -13.71
CA TYR A 997 23.01 13.81 -14.28
C TYR A 997 22.50 13.48 -15.70
N VAL A 998 21.22 13.76 -16.00
CA VAL A 998 20.61 13.57 -17.32
C VAL A 998 20.23 14.91 -17.95
N GLU A 999 19.27 15.61 -17.35
CA GLU A 999 18.80 16.92 -17.81
C GLU A 999 18.30 17.76 -16.62
N HIS A 1000 18.08 19.06 -16.84
CA HIS A 1000 17.36 19.90 -15.90
C HIS A 1000 16.43 20.88 -16.60
N ARG A 1001 15.44 21.39 -15.87
CA ARG A 1001 14.54 22.48 -16.28
C ARG A 1001 14.45 23.50 -15.15
N GLY A 1002 14.25 24.77 -15.50
CA GLY A 1002 14.16 25.86 -14.52
C GLY A 1002 15.51 26.30 -13.95
N GLU A 1003 15.51 27.47 -13.31
CA GLU A 1003 16.73 28.15 -12.83
C GLU A 1003 16.70 28.51 -11.35
N LYS A 1004 15.54 28.64 -10.70
CA LYS A 1004 15.41 29.05 -9.29
C LYS A 1004 14.08 28.52 -8.73
N PRO A 1005 13.97 27.22 -8.46
CA PRO A 1005 15.03 26.20 -8.42
C PRO A 1005 15.28 25.49 -9.77
N MET A 1006 16.38 24.74 -9.85
CA MET A 1006 16.61 23.71 -10.89
C MET A 1006 15.82 22.44 -10.55
N ALA A 1007 15.09 21.91 -11.52
CA ALA A 1007 14.43 20.61 -11.48
C ALA A 1007 15.26 19.61 -12.33
N VAL A 1008 16.01 18.73 -11.68
CA VAL A 1008 17.03 17.85 -12.28
C VAL A 1008 16.49 16.43 -12.39
N THR A 1009 16.73 15.78 -13.52
CA THR A 1009 16.51 14.35 -13.71
C THR A 1009 17.83 13.60 -13.52
N TRP A 1010 17.85 12.70 -12.55
CA TRP A 1010 18.96 11.83 -12.21
C TRP A 1010 18.73 10.41 -12.74
N ARG A 1011 19.77 9.75 -13.23
CA ARG A 1011 19.78 8.32 -13.54
C ARG A 1011 20.50 7.56 -12.43
N LEU A 1012 19.83 6.60 -11.80
CA LEU A 1012 20.43 5.73 -10.80
C LEU A 1012 21.28 4.65 -11.45
N ASP A 1013 22.40 4.32 -10.82
CA ASP A 1013 23.27 3.22 -11.25
C ASP A 1013 22.67 1.84 -10.95
N GLU A 1014 21.87 1.75 -9.88
CA GLU A 1014 21.13 0.54 -9.48
C GLU A 1014 19.63 0.80 -9.62
N GLU A 1015 18.88 -0.21 -10.06
CA GLU A 1015 17.43 -0.10 -10.17
C GLU A 1015 16.80 -0.05 -8.77
N MET A 1016 15.86 0.87 -8.56
CA MET A 1016 15.06 0.88 -7.34
C MET A 1016 14.26 -0.43 -7.23
N PRO A 1017 14.28 -1.12 -6.08
CA PRO A 1017 13.36 -2.21 -5.78
C PRO A 1017 11.91 -1.80 -6.04
N ALA A 1018 11.09 -2.73 -6.55
CA ALA A 1018 9.77 -2.38 -7.07
C ALA A 1018 8.84 -1.74 -6.03
N ASP A 1019 8.89 -2.14 -4.76
CA ASP A 1019 8.10 -1.51 -3.69
C ASP A 1019 8.56 -0.07 -3.38
N LEU A 1020 9.87 0.19 -3.44
CA LEU A 1020 10.44 1.53 -3.25
C LEU A 1020 10.13 2.44 -4.43
N PHE A 1021 10.23 1.91 -5.67
CA PHE A 1021 9.81 2.62 -6.86
C PHE A 1021 8.31 2.96 -6.79
N ARG A 1022 7.45 1.99 -6.42
CA ARG A 1022 6.00 2.24 -6.25
C ARG A 1022 5.69 3.34 -5.23
N ARG A 1023 6.50 3.49 -4.18
CA ARG A 1023 6.35 4.59 -3.19
C ARG A 1023 6.92 5.91 -3.66
N ALA A 1024 7.94 5.89 -4.51
CA ALA A 1024 8.62 7.08 -5.00
C ALA A 1024 8.03 7.63 -6.30
N ALA A 1025 7.33 6.81 -7.08
CA ALA A 1025 6.76 7.20 -8.35
C ALA A 1025 5.52 8.10 -8.16
N ILE A 1026 5.35 9.07 -9.07
CA ILE A 1026 4.03 9.66 -9.28
C ILE A 1026 3.20 8.55 -9.91
N ALA A 1027 2.34 7.91 -9.11
CA ALA A 1027 1.45 6.89 -9.63
C ALA A 1027 0.67 7.46 -10.82
N GLY A 1028 0.67 6.71 -11.92
CA GLY A 1028 -0.01 7.03 -13.16
C GLY A 1028 -0.77 5.84 -13.67
#